data_AF-A0A2V8CMX2-F1
#
_entry.id   AF-A0A2V8CMX2-F1
#
_cell.length_a   1.000
_cell.length_b   1.000
_cell.length_c   1.000
_cell.angle_alpha   90.00
_cell.angle_beta   90.00
_cell.angle_gamma   90.00
#
_symmetry.space_group_name_H-M   'P 1'
#
loop_
_entity.id
_entity.type
_entity.pdbx_description
1 polymer ?
#
loop_
_entity_poly.entity_id
_entity_poly.type
_entity_poly.pdbx_seq_one_letter_code
_entity_poly.pdbx_strand_id
1 'polypeptide(L)'
;MTGERIRVVLATRTLLTFTPAWRAAALALGELGCVAFFAAGLAEAGVGSAAPWYVLAAVLVAACVRSVDVEARGLFVRGGLHGLVRQALGEAPARLAASALLTERMLLGPLAAAVAGRYVVALGAAGVEAVGSGASAENTAVAVAVALLAIVWIAQRRGRMVSSLTESRAVVAGFAVLVVAMAWAALTLVGRASVLPPLPFSPEAPTSAAGALMAFGAVLFVMGGVDALALVAPELEPPRIRNLRRTARLVVAHSLGITALAGFLIAALVPEALRRSFFEAPGVGLVLQLAGPWWLRALAVGAVVAGAGLVMASAARSALAGAQTVLTRLVDEGLLPVALRALHPRFGTRARMLDVTVGAQVAIVGLSGAHVAWLARAYAVGIAWSAVLKILAIIRLRALRPEARAYRVPGSLRVFGRDWPITLALVTAVIAVPAVLMLTTFDAGSMVGAALVVALTTALSVGARRTGEPPDTVRAGLDDVQLLPSDEVDLRHVEVRPGNLLVPVRKPGALVHLSAALDTAADRDVVVMTGRLVGVDVPDDPGVDARVTDDERRLFSAVTAVAERHGRAVRLLIAPGVNVFDAVVETALRLQSSEIHVGESEVLAAQDQARLLGEAWERASGRKPTGVRLFIHHPSGRTAAYHVGPHAPELDPEDVDHLHRLWLDVTSAVGPHVHHRDVVHAALTHMEEQLNGPNRDATLNGIKETVRPAAELAAVIRQRDFTRLRDMVRNRPPSDLASVLTDLSLEEQVLFFRTLPRKIAAATFEYLSGEAQESLLKAMASEDAAALLNDMAPDDRTKFLEELPASATRQLLALLTPEERSVAVTLLGYPEGSIGRLMTPNYTSVREDWTIQYVLDYIRTHGQNSETLNVIYVVDDRGVLIDDIRIREFLLTSPANTVRDLMDRRFVALKATDDQETAVTVFRREDRSALPVTDSTGVLIGIVTVDDVLDVAEAAATEDIQRVGGSEALDEPYMKIAFHRMIQKRAGWLTALFIGEMLTATAMGAFEHEIEKAVVLALFVPLIISSGGNSGSQASTLVIRALALGEVKLIDWWKVMRREIGAGLALGGILGTIGFLRIAIWSAFSTLYGQHWLLVALTVSISLVGVVLWGTLTGSLLPFLLRRLGFDPAASSAPFVATLVDVTGLVIYFSVGIVILRGTLL
;
A
#
# COMPACT_ATOMS: atom_id res chain seq x y z
N MET A 1 49.19 1.47 -2.16
CA MET A 1 49.09 2.82 -2.74
C MET A 1 47.99 3.56 -2.02
N THR A 2 48.29 4.76 -1.54
CA THR A 2 47.38 5.66 -0.81
C THR A 2 46.08 5.86 -1.56
N GLY A 3 44.95 5.65 -0.88
CA GLY A 3 43.61 5.65 -1.46
C GLY A 3 43.24 6.98 -2.10
N GLU A 4 43.22 7.00 -3.43
CA GLU A 4 42.40 7.96 -4.17
C GLU A 4 40.94 7.59 -3.94
N ARG A 5 40.20 8.49 -3.29
CA ARG A 5 38.78 8.30 -2.99
C ARG A 5 38.03 8.19 -4.31
N ILE A 6 37.54 6.98 -4.57
CA ILE A 6 36.69 6.69 -5.71
C ILE A 6 35.39 7.48 -5.56
N ARG A 7 35.17 8.52 -6.38
CA ARG A 7 33.92 9.29 -6.38
C ARG A 7 32.80 8.42 -6.93
N VAL A 8 31.87 8.04 -6.06
CA VAL A 8 30.68 7.29 -6.45
C VAL A 8 29.59 8.26 -6.85
N VAL A 9 28.94 7.99 -7.97
CA VAL A 9 27.93 8.89 -8.53
C VAL A 9 26.55 8.33 -8.23
N LEU A 10 25.85 8.96 -7.29
CA LEU A 10 24.46 8.67 -7.00
C LEU A 10 23.59 9.32 -8.07
N ALA A 11 22.86 8.49 -8.82
CA ALA A 11 21.81 8.96 -9.71
C ALA A 11 20.54 9.17 -8.88
N THR A 12 20.57 10.17 -8.01
CA THR A 12 19.43 10.50 -7.18
C THR A 12 18.85 11.85 -7.60
N ARG A 13 17.53 11.88 -7.75
CA ARG A 13 16.77 13.14 -7.60
C ARG A 13 16.60 13.52 -6.12
N THR A 14 17.20 12.82 -5.16
CA THR A 14 16.82 12.81 -3.73
C THR A 14 17.25 14.04 -2.94
N LEU A 15 18.08 14.94 -3.48
CA LEU A 15 18.14 16.30 -2.92
C LEU A 15 16.85 17.10 -3.19
N LEU A 16 15.95 16.63 -4.04
CA LEU A 16 14.58 17.11 -4.15
C LEU A 16 13.71 16.30 -3.19
N THR A 17 13.12 17.01 -2.23
CA THR A 17 12.05 16.48 -1.37
C THR A 17 10.92 16.00 -2.27
N PHE A 18 10.71 14.68 -2.40
CA PHE A 18 9.62 14.15 -3.21
C PHE A 18 8.29 14.75 -2.76
N THR A 19 7.48 15.12 -3.75
CA THR A 19 6.19 15.75 -3.50
C THR A 19 5.16 14.63 -3.28
N PRO A 20 4.54 14.50 -2.09
CA PRO A 20 3.50 13.50 -1.87
C PRO A 20 2.31 13.76 -2.78
N ALA A 21 1.54 12.72 -3.11
CA ALA A 21 0.47 12.77 -4.10
C ALA A 21 -0.55 13.91 -3.86
N TRP A 22 -0.86 14.25 -2.60
CA TRP A 22 -1.78 15.35 -2.29
C TRP A 22 -1.19 16.73 -2.59
N ARG A 23 0.13 16.95 -2.34
CA ARG A 23 0.80 18.20 -2.70
C ARG A 23 0.93 18.32 -4.21
N ALA A 24 1.24 17.22 -4.87
CA ALA A 24 1.28 17.15 -6.32
C ALA A 24 -0.10 17.45 -6.93
N ALA A 25 -1.17 16.99 -6.30
CA ALA A 25 -2.54 17.33 -6.70
C ALA A 25 -2.81 18.82 -6.49
N ALA A 26 -2.40 19.41 -5.37
CA ALA A 26 -2.54 20.84 -5.13
C ALA A 26 -1.79 21.69 -6.18
N LEU A 27 -0.57 21.31 -6.56
CA LEU A 27 0.18 22.00 -7.62
C LEU A 27 -0.52 21.87 -8.98
N ALA A 28 -1.00 20.67 -9.33
CA ALA A 28 -1.76 20.44 -10.56
C ALA A 28 -3.10 21.22 -10.56
N LEU A 29 -3.73 21.36 -9.40
CA LEU A 29 -4.95 22.15 -9.21
C LEU A 29 -4.71 23.66 -9.30
N GLY A 30 -3.49 24.14 -9.08
CA GLY A 30 -3.14 25.54 -9.36
C GLY A 30 -3.44 25.90 -10.82
N GLU A 31 -3.10 25.02 -11.76
CA GLU A 31 -3.40 25.17 -13.18
C GLU A 31 -4.81 24.70 -13.55
N LEU A 32 -5.20 23.49 -13.16
CA LEU A 32 -6.46 22.87 -13.62
C LEU A 32 -7.69 23.38 -12.87
N GLY A 33 -7.53 23.76 -11.61
CA GLY A 33 -8.63 24.17 -10.75
C GLY A 33 -8.94 25.67 -10.84
N CYS A 34 -8.08 26.49 -11.46
CA CYS A 34 -8.34 27.94 -11.61
C CYS A 34 -9.66 28.19 -12.34
N VAL A 35 -10.06 27.27 -13.23
CA VAL A 35 -11.31 27.31 -13.98
C VAL A 35 -12.54 27.30 -13.05
N ALA A 36 -12.46 26.72 -11.85
CA ALA A 36 -13.55 26.73 -10.87
C ALA A 36 -14.03 28.15 -10.49
N PHE A 37 -13.15 29.15 -10.61
CA PHE A 37 -13.46 30.52 -10.25
C PHE A 37 -14.21 31.30 -11.33
N PHE A 38 -14.30 30.82 -12.58
CA PHE A 38 -14.96 31.58 -13.65
C PHE A 38 -15.77 30.73 -14.63
N ALA A 39 -15.61 29.40 -14.64
CA ALA A 39 -16.29 28.48 -15.56
C ALA A 39 -17.80 28.67 -15.59
N ALA A 40 -18.43 28.73 -14.42
CA ALA A 40 -19.88 28.80 -14.30
C ALA A 40 -20.44 30.07 -14.97
N GLY A 41 -19.91 31.24 -14.61
CA GLY A 41 -20.36 32.52 -15.15
C GLY A 41 -20.06 32.66 -16.65
N LEU A 42 -18.89 32.19 -17.09
CA LEU A 42 -18.53 32.26 -18.51
C LEU A 42 -19.31 31.27 -19.38
N ALA A 43 -19.56 30.05 -18.87
CA ALA A 43 -20.39 29.07 -19.56
C ALA A 43 -21.83 29.59 -19.73
N GLU A 44 -22.37 30.26 -18.71
CA GLU A 44 -23.70 30.88 -18.78
C GLU A 44 -23.76 32.01 -19.81
N ALA A 45 -22.73 32.86 -19.89
CA ALA A 45 -22.63 33.89 -20.92
C ALA A 45 -22.61 33.32 -22.36
N GLY A 46 -22.13 32.08 -22.54
CA GLY A 46 -22.02 31.43 -23.85
C GLY A 46 -23.21 30.51 -24.22
N VAL A 47 -23.77 29.80 -23.23
CA VAL A 47 -24.71 28.68 -23.44
C VAL A 47 -26.06 28.90 -22.75
N GLY A 48 -26.19 29.97 -21.94
CA GLY A 48 -27.40 30.30 -21.21
C GLY A 48 -27.62 29.44 -19.97
N SER A 49 -28.87 29.32 -19.54
CA SER A 49 -29.29 28.71 -18.27
C SER A 49 -28.91 27.22 -18.12
N ALA A 50 -28.67 26.51 -19.23
CA ALA A 50 -28.20 25.12 -19.24
C ALA A 50 -26.69 24.95 -18.93
N ALA A 51 -25.94 26.05 -18.73
CA ALA A 51 -24.50 26.05 -18.55
C ALA A 51 -23.94 25.04 -17.51
N PRO A 52 -24.55 24.82 -16.33
CA PRO A 52 -24.03 23.85 -15.36
C PRO A 52 -23.88 22.43 -15.92
N TRP A 53 -24.79 22.02 -16.80
CA TRP A 53 -24.75 20.70 -17.45
C TRP A 53 -23.61 20.58 -18.46
N TYR A 54 -23.35 21.65 -19.23
CA TYR A 54 -22.23 21.70 -20.16
C TYR A 54 -20.88 21.74 -19.42
N VAL A 55 -20.79 22.46 -18.30
CA VAL A 55 -19.62 22.45 -17.41
C VAL A 55 -19.38 21.05 -16.84
N LEU A 56 -20.43 20.37 -16.36
CA LEU A 56 -20.33 18.98 -15.89
C LEU A 56 -19.84 18.03 -16.99
N ALA A 57 -20.41 18.13 -18.19
CA ALA A 57 -19.97 17.33 -19.34
C ALA A 57 -18.49 17.59 -19.67
N ALA A 58 -18.05 18.85 -19.65
CA ALA A 58 -16.67 19.21 -19.91
C ALA A 58 -15.71 18.67 -18.82
N VAL A 59 -16.13 18.68 -17.55
CA VAL A 59 -15.38 18.08 -16.43
C VAL A 59 -15.26 16.55 -16.60
N LEU A 60 -16.31 15.87 -17.05
CA LEU A 60 -16.26 14.42 -17.33
C LEU A 60 -15.29 14.09 -18.48
N VAL A 61 -15.32 14.88 -19.55
CA VAL A 61 -14.34 14.76 -20.65
C VAL A 61 -12.92 15.06 -20.13
N ALA A 62 -12.77 16.07 -19.27
CA ALA A 62 -11.49 16.40 -18.63
C ALA A 62 -10.95 15.22 -17.80
N ALA A 63 -11.82 14.47 -17.10
CA ALA A 63 -11.44 13.28 -16.36
C ALA A 63 -10.91 12.17 -17.28
N CYS A 64 -11.54 11.97 -18.44
CA CYS A 64 -11.00 11.08 -19.48
C CYS A 64 -9.63 11.58 -19.97
N VAL A 65 -9.47 12.88 -20.24
CA VAL A 65 -8.17 13.46 -20.63
C VAL A 65 -7.11 13.26 -19.53
N ARG A 66 -7.44 13.37 -18.24
CA ARG A 66 -6.48 13.07 -17.16
C ARG A 66 -6.05 11.60 -17.16
N SER A 67 -6.95 10.68 -17.49
CA SER A 67 -6.58 9.27 -17.63
C SER A 67 -5.65 9.04 -18.84
N VAL A 68 -5.84 9.79 -19.93
CA VAL A 68 -4.96 9.81 -21.10
C VAL A 68 -3.56 10.32 -20.71
N ASP A 69 -3.46 11.32 -19.83
CA ASP A 69 -2.18 11.83 -19.32
C ASP A 69 -1.39 10.77 -18.55
N VAL A 70 -2.08 10.00 -17.69
CA VAL A 70 -1.47 8.91 -16.92
C VAL A 70 -0.98 7.80 -17.87
N GLU A 71 -1.76 7.43 -18.88
CA GLU A 71 -1.33 6.43 -19.87
C GLU A 71 -0.17 6.93 -20.73
N ALA A 72 -0.23 8.18 -21.21
CA ALA A 72 0.85 8.78 -21.99
C ALA A 72 2.19 8.74 -21.23
N ARG A 73 2.17 8.98 -19.92
CA ARG A 73 3.35 8.86 -19.05
C ARG A 73 3.75 7.40 -18.82
N GLY A 74 2.80 6.49 -18.71
CA GLY A 74 3.04 5.04 -18.63
C GLY A 74 3.58 4.40 -19.91
N LEU A 75 3.56 5.11 -21.05
CA LEU A 75 4.20 4.68 -22.29
C LEU A 75 5.71 4.98 -22.35
N PHE A 76 6.22 5.76 -21.39
CA PHE A 76 7.64 6.15 -21.27
C PHE A 76 8.24 6.74 -22.56
N VAL A 77 7.40 7.42 -23.35
CA VAL A 77 7.85 8.11 -24.56
C VAL A 77 8.54 9.41 -24.17
N ARG A 78 9.77 9.58 -24.67
CA ARG A 78 10.62 10.73 -24.38
C ARG A 78 10.14 11.99 -25.12
N GLY A 79 10.45 13.17 -24.60
CA GLY A 79 10.16 14.46 -25.27
C GLY A 79 8.79 15.09 -24.98
N GLY A 80 8.00 14.54 -24.03
CA GLY A 80 6.66 15.06 -23.68
C GLY A 80 5.67 14.93 -24.84
N LEU A 81 4.71 15.85 -24.94
CA LEU A 81 3.70 15.82 -26.01
C LEU A 81 4.32 15.86 -27.42
N HIS A 82 5.33 16.72 -27.64
CA HIS A 82 6.03 16.81 -28.94
C HIS A 82 6.63 15.46 -29.32
N GLY A 83 7.43 14.87 -28.45
CA GLY A 83 8.09 13.58 -28.70
C GLY A 83 7.10 12.42 -28.85
N LEU A 84 6.01 12.41 -28.06
CA LEU A 84 4.92 11.43 -28.18
C LEU A 84 4.29 11.48 -29.59
N VAL A 85 3.93 12.68 -30.05
CA VAL A 85 3.31 12.86 -31.36
C VAL A 85 4.30 12.60 -32.49
N ARG A 86 5.56 13.02 -32.33
CA ARG A 86 6.65 12.76 -33.31
C ARG A 86 6.86 11.27 -33.53
N GLN A 87 6.93 10.50 -32.45
CA GLN A 87 7.11 9.06 -32.52
C GLN A 87 5.90 8.34 -33.14
N ALA A 88 4.68 8.86 -32.93
CA ALA A 88 3.45 8.20 -33.37
C ALA A 88 2.99 8.61 -34.79
N LEU A 89 3.06 9.92 -35.09
CA LEU A 89 2.45 10.57 -36.26
C LEU A 89 3.45 11.34 -37.14
N GLY A 90 4.71 11.48 -36.72
CA GLY A 90 5.78 12.14 -37.48
C GLY A 90 5.97 13.64 -37.18
N GLU A 91 6.89 14.28 -37.91
CA GLU A 91 7.45 15.60 -37.58
C GLU A 91 6.48 16.78 -37.75
N ALA A 92 5.61 16.75 -38.76
CA ALA A 92 4.67 17.83 -39.02
C ALA A 92 3.55 17.90 -37.95
N PRO A 93 2.87 16.79 -37.59
CA PRO A 93 1.96 16.76 -36.46
C PRO A 93 2.63 17.10 -35.12
N ALA A 94 3.90 16.74 -34.94
CA ALA A 94 4.65 17.07 -33.73
C ALA A 94 4.81 18.59 -33.55
N ARG A 95 5.24 19.30 -34.59
CA ARG A 95 5.33 20.78 -34.58
C ARG A 95 3.99 21.43 -34.27
N LEU A 96 2.91 20.94 -34.87
CA LEU A 96 1.54 21.41 -34.57
C LEU A 96 1.19 21.19 -33.09
N ALA A 97 1.51 20.02 -32.53
CA ALA A 97 1.26 19.70 -31.13
C ALA A 97 2.07 20.61 -30.18
N ALA A 98 3.34 20.89 -30.50
CA ALA A 98 4.16 21.83 -29.74
C ALA A 98 3.62 23.28 -29.83
N SER A 99 3.16 23.71 -31.00
CA SER A 99 2.54 25.03 -31.19
C SER A 99 1.21 25.17 -30.45
N ALA A 100 0.37 24.13 -30.47
CA ALA A 100 -0.88 24.09 -29.71
C ALA A 100 -0.61 24.17 -28.20
N LEU A 101 0.35 23.38 -27.70
CA LEU A 101 0.75 23.40 -26.29
C LEU A 101 1.38 24.75 -25.88
N LEU A 102 2.25 25.32 -26.72
CA LEU A 102 2.84 26.64 -26.43
C LEU A 102 1.78 27.74 -26.42
N THR A 103 0.83 27.71 -27.35
CA THR A 103 -0.33 28.62 -27.41
C THR A 103 -1.16 28.52 -26.14
N GLU A 104 -1.47 27.29 -25.73
CA GLU A 104 -2.19 27.01 -24.49
C GLU A 104 -1.48 27.62 -23.27
N ARG A 105 -0.16 27.44 -23.14
CA ARG A 105 0.63 28.00 -22.02
C ARG A 105 0.75 29.53 -22.10
N MET A 106 0.87 30.10 -23.29
CA MET A 106 0.92 31.55 -23.49
C MET A 106 -0.41 32.23 -23.17
N LEU A 107 -1.55 31.56 -23.35
CA LEU A 107 -2.88 32.11 -23.08
C LEU A 107 -3.35 31.91 -21.64
N LEU A 108 -2.94 30.82 -20.96
CA LEU A 108 -3.34 30.54 -19.58
C LEU A 108 -2.90 31.63 -18.59
N GLY A 109 -1.68 32.16 -18.72
CA GLY A 109 -1.17 33.22 -17.85
C GLY A 109 -2.00 34.51 -17.91
N PRO A 110 -2.22 35.09 -19.10
CA PRO A 110 -3.11 36.21 -19.33
C PRO A 110 -4.54 35.95 -18.84
N LEU A 111 -5.10 34.77 -19.10
CA LEU A 111 -6.43 34.38 -18.64
C LEU A 111 -6.53 34.41 -17.11
N ALA A 112 -5.59 33.77 -16.41
CA ALA A 112 -5.56 33.76 -14.95
C ALA A 112 -5.38 35.17 -14.36
N ALA A 113 -4.52 35.98 -14.97
CA ALA A 113 -4.28 37.35 -14.54
C ALA A 113 -5.50 38.26 -14.77
N ALA A 114 -6.19 38.11 -15.90
CA ALA A 114 -7.44 38.82 -16.19
C ALA A 114 -8.53 38.45 -15.17
N VAL A 115 -8.70 37.15 -14.86
CA VAL A 115 -9.67 36.69 -13.84
C VAL A 115 -9.34 37.31 -12.48
N ALA A 116 -8.07 37.31 -12.05
CA ALA A 116 -7.67 37.95 -10.80
C ALA A 116 -8.05 39.45 -10.78
N GLY A 117 -7.81 40.16 -11.90
CA GLY A 117 -8.24 41.55 -12.07
C GLY A 117 -9.74 41.74 -11.93
N ARG A 118 -10.55 40.86 -12.53
CA ARG A 118 -12.03 40.92 -12.45
C ARG A 118 -12.55 40.64 -11.04
N TYR A 119 -11.91 39.76 -10.28
CA TYR A 119 -12.24 39.54 -8.87
C TYR A 119 -11.93 40.77 -8.00
N VAL A 120 -10.83 41.49 -8.26
CA VAL A 120 -10.52 42.75 -7.57
C VAL A 120 -11.52 43.85 -7.92
N VAL A 121 -11.91 43.96 -9.20
CA VAL A 121 -12.96 44.89 -9.64
C VAL A 121 -14.30 44.58 -8.97
N ALA A 122 -14.66 43.30 -8.87
CA ALA A 122 -15.89 42.85 -8.21
C ALA A 122 -15.90 43.16 -6.70
N LEU A 123 -14.74 43.15 -6.03
CA LEU A 123 -14.62 43.58 -4.62
C LEU A 123 -14.97 45.05 -4.43
N GLY A 124 -14.49 45.94 -5.32
CA GLY A 124 -14.82 47.36 -5.29
C GLY A 124 -16.30 47.63 -5.52
N ALA A 125 -16.92 46.90 -6.46
CA ALA A 125 -18.37 46.98 -6.72
C ALA A 125 -19.23 46.46 -5.55
N ALA A 126 -18.69 45.59 -4.69
CA ALA A 126 -19.39 45.00 -3.55
C ALA A 126 -19.41 45.88 -2.27
N GLY A 127 -18.93 47.15 -2.33
CA GLY A 127 -19.11 48.14 -1.26
C GLY A 127 -17.89 48.38 -0.35
N VAL A 128 -16.68 48.00 -0.77
CA VAL A 128 -15.44 48.39 -0.08
C VAL A 128 -14.88 49.65 -0.76
N GLU A 129 -15.18 50.84 -0.21
CA GLU A 129 -14.73 52.16 -0.69
C GLU A 129 -13.19 52.41 -0.63
N ALA A 130 -12.37 51.35 -0.52
CA ALA A 130 -10.91 51.47 -0.39
C ALA A 130 -10.16 51.64 -1.73
N VAL A 131 -10.85 51.66 -2.88
CA VAL A 131 -10.24 51.91 -4.19
C VAL A 131 -10.84 53.17 -4.80
N GLY A 132 -10.28 54.32 -4.39
CA GLY A 132 -10.64 55.62 -4.96
C GLY A 132 -10.14 55.82 -6.39
N SER A 133 -10.85 56.70 -7.09
CA SER A 133 -10.50 57.47 -8.31
C SER A 133 -10.75 56.84 -9.69
N GLY A 134 -11.73 57.43 -10.42
CA GLY A 134 -11.69 57.81 -11.84
C GLY A 134 -11.37 56.81 -12.96
N ALA A 135 -10.94 55.57 -12.66
CA ALA A 135 -10.54 54.59 -13.65
C ALA A 135 -11.73 53.70 -14.06
N SER A 136 -11.85 53.40 -15.36
CA SER A 136 -12.82 52.40 -15.83
C SER A 136 -12.50 51.01 -15.26
N ALA A 137 -13.52 50.22 -14.97
CA ALA A 137 -13.38 48.84 -14.46
C ALA A 137 -12.45 47.98 -15.33
N GLU A 138 -12.43 48.24 -16.64
CA GLU A 138 -11.57 47.58 -17.61
C GLU A 138 -10.08 47.95 -17.41
N ASN A 139 -9.78 49.24 -17.24
CA ASN A 139 -8.41 49.71 -16.99
C ASN A 139 -7.85 49.15 -15.67
N THR A 140 -8.69 49.03 -14.64
CA THR A 140 -8.32 48.42 -13.36
C THR A 140 -8.02 46.92 -13.53
N ALA A 141 -8.86 46.18 -14.25
CA ALA A 141 -8.64 44.76 -14.52
C ALA A 141 -7.34 44.52 -15.29
N VAL A 142 -7.07 45.33 -16.34
CA VAL A 142 -5.82 45.27 -17.12
C VAL A 142 -4.61 45.60 -16.25
N ALA A 143 -4.66 46.66 -15.44
CA ALA A 143 -3.57 47.06 -14.56
C ALA A 143 -3.22 45.96 -13.53
N VAL A 144 -4.23 45.36 -12.90
CA VAL A 144 -4.04 44.26 -11.95
C VAL A 144 -3.47 43.02 -12.65
N ALA A 145 -3.96 42.69 -13.84
CA ALA A 145 -3.46 41.56 -14.61
C ALA A 145 -1.98 41.73 -14.99
N VAL A 146 -1.60 42.91 -15.49
CA VAL A 146 -0.20 43.24 -15.82
C VAL A 146 0.68 43.24 -14.56
N ALA A 147 0.20 43.77 -13.44
CA ALA A 147 0.93 43.76 -12.18
C ALA A 147 1.19 42.33 -11.69
N LEU A 148 0.20 41.43 -11.78
CA LEU A 148 0.37 40.02 -11.40
C LEU A 148 1.44 39.33 -12.27
N LEU A 149 1.37 39.51 -13.60
CA LEU A 149 2.37 38.96 -14.51
C LEU A 149 3.77 39.51 -14.24
N ALA A 150 3.89 40.81 -13.94
CA ALA A 150 5.15 41.44 -13.57
C ALA A 150 5.73 40.88 -12.26
N ILE A 151 4.89 40.65 -11.24
CA ILE A 151 5.30 40.05 -9.96
C ILE A 151 5.84 38.63 -10.19
N VAL A 152 5.11 37.80 -10.95
CA VAL A 152 5.52 36.43 -11.28
C VAL A 152 6.82 36.45 -12.08
N TRP A 153 6.95 37.34 -13.05
CA TRP A 153 8.15 37.54 -13.86
C TRP A 153 9.37 37.91 -13.02
N ILE A 154 9.26 38.93 -12.15
CA ILE A 154 10.36 39.37 -11.28
C ILE A 154 10.80 38.22 -10.35
N ALA A 155 9.85 37.48 -9.78
CA ALA A 155 10.14 36.37 -8.88
C ALA A 155 10.92 35.25 -9.61
N GLN A 156 10.46 34.83 -10.79
CA GLN A 156 11.12 33.79 -11.60
C GLN A 156 12.48 34.25 -12.14
N ARG A 157 12.59 35.50 -12.59
CA ARG A 157 13.84 36.06 -13.13
C ARG A 157 14.96 36.13 -12.09
N ARG A 158 14.62 36.41 -10.82
CA ARG A 158 15.55 36.44 -9.68
C ARG A 158 15.92 35.05 -9.15
N GLY A 159 15.34 33.98 -9.68
CA GLY A 159 15.55 32.62 -9.18
C GLY A 159 15.01 32.40 -7.75
N ARG A 160 14.07 33.24 -7.29
CA ARG A 160 13.41 33.06 -5.99
C ARG A 160 12.45 31.88 -6.12
N MET A 161 12.95 30.68 -5.83
CA MET A 161 12.12 29.48 -5.80
C MET A 161 11.16 29.58 -4.62
N VAL A 162 9.90 29.87 -4.90
CA VAL A 162 8.84 29.63 -3.92
C VAL A 162 8.78 28.12 -3.71
N SER A 163 8.92 27.68 -2.45
CA SER A 163 8.90 26.25 -2.18
C SER A 163 7.58 25.63 -2.67
N SER A 164 7.65 24.41 -3.19
CA SER A 164 6.46 23.64 -3.61
C SER A 164 5.45 23.48 -2.46
N LEU A 165 5.94 23.47 -1.21
CA LEU A 165 5.11 23.47 0.00
C LEU A 165 4.32 24.78 0.17
N THR A 166 4.97 25.93 -0.01
CA THR A 166 4.31 27.23 0.09
C THR A 166 3.24 27.39 -1.01
N GLU A 167 3.57 26.97 -2.23
CA GLU A 167 2.64 27.04 -3.36
C GLU A 167 1.45 26.09 -3.19
N SER A 168 1.68 24.83 -2.84
CA SER A 168 0.59 23.88 -2.59
C SER A 168 -0.33 24.33 -1.44
N ARG A 169 0.21 24.90 -0.36
CA ARG A 169 -0.59 25.47 0.73
C ARG A 169 -1.42 26.68 0.28
N ALA A 170 -0.87 27.56 -0.55
CA ALA A 170 -1.58 28.70 -1.10
C ALA A 170 -2.78 28.25 -1.97
N VAL A 171 -2.57 27.26 -2.83
CA VAL A 171 -3.64 26.68 -3.66
C VAL A 171 -4.71 26.01 -2.80
N VAL A 172 -4.31 25.18 -1.83
CA VAL A 172 -5.26 24.52 -0.91
C VAL A 172 -6.06 25.55 -0.11
N ALA A 173 -5.42 26.61 0.40
CA ALA A 173 -6.11 27.68 1.11
C ALA A 173 -7.13 28.39 0.20
N GLY A 174 -6.76 28.70 -1.04
CA GLY A 174 -7.66 29.33 -2.01
C GLY A 174 -8.90 28.48 -2.30
N PHE A 175 -8.74 27.17 -2.50
CA PHE A 175 -9.88 26.27 -2.68
C PHE A 175 -10.66 25.99 -1.41
N ALA A 176 -10.02 25.96 -0.24
CA ALA A 176 -10.72 25.79 1.03
C ALA A 176 -11.74 26.92 1.25
N VAL A 177 -11.38 28.16 0.90
CA VAL A 177 -12.32 29.28 0.93
C VAL A 177 -13.51 29.05 -0.01
N LEU A 178 -13.26 28.59 -1.24
CA LEU A 178 -14.32 28.29 -2.19
C LEU A 178 -15.24 27.15 -1.70
N VAL A 179 -14.67 26.09 -1.11
CA VAL A 179 -15.43 24.98 -0.50
C VAL A 179 -16.31 25.47 0.64
N VAL A 180 -15.79 26.33 1.52
CA VAL A 180 -16.59 26.92 2.61
C VAL A 180 -17.73 27.76 2.06
N ALA A 181 -17.47 28.59 1.04
CA ALA A 181 -18.50 29.38 0.37
C ALA A 181 -19.58 28.49 -0.30
N MET A 182 -19.16 27.38 -0.91
CA MET A 182 -20.07 26.40 -1.53
C MET A 182 -20.89 25.61 -0.51
N ALA A 183 -20.30 25.23 0.63
CA ALA A 183 -21.02 24.59 1.72
C ALA A 183 -22.08 25.54 2.30
N TRP A 184 -21.72 26.81 2.49
CA TRP A 184 -22.66 27.86 2.90
C TRP A 184 -23.73 28.14 1.85
N ALA A 185 -23.40 28.07 0.56
CA ALA A 185 -24.37 28.10 -0.54
C ALA A 185 -25.34 26.92 -0.49
N ALA A 186 -24.86 25.69 -0.36
CA ALA A 186 -25.70 24.50 -0.25
C ALA A 186 -26.64 24.59 0.97
N LEU A 187 -26.15 25.08 2.11
CA LEU A 187 -26.96 25.36 3.30
C LEU A 187 -28.06 26.39 3.03
N THR A 188 -27.70 27.50 2.36
CA THR A 188 -28.65 28.55 1.97
C THR A 188 -29.74 28.01 1.03
N LEU A 189 -29.39 27.06 0.16
CA LEU A 189 -30.30 26.42 -0.79
C LEU A 189 -31.38 25.59 -0.10
N VAL A 190 -31.05 24.90 1.00
CA VAL A 190 -32.03 24.09 1.78
C VAL A 190 -33.18 24.95 2.32
N GLY A 191 -32.93 26.25 2.57
CA GLY A 191 -33.94 27.20 3.05
C GLY A 191 -34.69 27.99 1.97
N ARG A 192 -34.43 27.75 0.67
CA ARG A 192 -35.06 28.48 -0.44
C ARG A 192 -35.68 27.52 -1.45
N ALA A 193 -36.88 27.83 -1.94
CA ALA A 193 -37.43 27.14 -3.11
C ALA A 193 -36.54 27.47 -4.33
N SER A 194 -35.74 26.50 -4.77
CA SER A 194 -34.87 26.66 -5.94
C SER A 194 -35.34 25.77 -7.08
N VAL A 195 -35.33 26.30 -8.29
CA VAL A 195 -35.55 25.52 -9.51
C VAL A 195 -34.19 25.00 -9.99
N LEU A 196 -34.11 23.70 -10.25
CA LEU A 196 -32.91 23.12 -10.87
C LEU A 196 -32.65 23.79 -12.23
N PRO A 197 -31.38 24.02 -12.62
CA PRO A 197 -31.08 24.58 -13.91
C PRO A 197 -31.66 23.69 -15.02
N PRO A 198 -32.25 24.30 -16.07
CA PRO A 198 -32.96 23.56 -17.10
C PRO A 198 -32.03 22.58 -17.80
N LEU A 199 -32.57 21.41 -18.16
CA LEU A 199 -31.82 20.41 -18.90
C LEU A 199 -31.37 20.95 -20.26
N PRO A 200 -30.23 20.47 -20.80
CA PRO A 200 -29.66 20.94 -22.08
C PRO A 200 -30.51 20.59 -23.32
N PHE A 201 -31.67 19.96 -23.14
CA PHE A 201 -32.68 19.67 -24.19
C PHE A 201 -34.06 20.25 -23.86
N SER A 202 -34.13 21.18 -22.91
CA SER A 202 -35.36 21.93 -22.62
C SER A 202 -35.74 22.84 -23.80
N PRO A 203 -36.99 23.35 -23.87
CA PRO A 203 -37.45 24.23 -24.97
C PRO A 203 -36.60 25.50 -25.15
N GLU A 204 -35.88 25.91 -24.10
CA GLU A 204 -34.96 27.06 -24.07
C GLU A 204 -33.52 26.70 -24.49
N ALA A 205 -33.23 25.42 -24.74
CA ALA A 205 -31.92 24.88 -25.07
C ALA A 205 -31.77 24.63 -26.59
N PRO A 206 -30.54 24.46 -27.12
CA PRO A 206 -30.35 24.27 -28.56
C PRO A 206 -31.09 23.02 -29.07
N THR A 207 -32.05 23.23 -29.98
CA THR A 207 -32.96 22.18 -30.48
C THR A 207 -32.31 21.19 -31.46
N SER A 208 -31.03 21.36 -31.80
CA SER A 208 -30.28 20.49 -32.71
C SER A 208 -28.99 19.96 -32.10
N ALA A 209 -28.58 18.76 -32.51
CA ALA A 209 -27.31 18.15 -32.10
C ALA A 209 -26.09 19.05 -32.44
N ALA A 210 -26.14 19.76 -33.56
CA ALA A 210 -25.12 20.74 -33.93
C ALA A 210 -25.07 21.93 -32.96
N GLY A 211 -26.23 22.45 -32.54
CA GLY A 211 -26.32 23.51 -31.53
C GLY A 211 -25.77 23.08 -30.17
N ALA A 212 -26.08 21.85 -29.73
CA ALA A 212 -25.53 21.30 -28.50
C ALA A 212 -24.00 21.11 -28.57
N LEU A 213 -23.46 20.70 -29.72
CA LEU A 213 -22.00 20.60 -29.94
C LEU A 213 -21.33 21.97 -29.96
N MET A 214 -21.95 22.99 -30.56
CA MET A 214 -21.45 24.38 -30.51
C MET A 214 -21.42 24.92 -29.08
N ALA A 215 -22.50 24.68 -28.32
CA ALA A 215 -22.58 25.04 -26.91
C ALA A 215 -21.50 24.35 -26.06
N PHE A 216 -21.24 23.06 -26.32
CA PHE A 216 -20.13 22.35 -25.69
C PHE A 216 -18.76 22.95 -26.08
N GLY A 217 -18.61 23.38 -27.34
CA GLY A 217 -17.43 24.10 -27.84
C GLY A 217 -17.08 25.33 -26.98
N ALA A 218 -18.09 26.11 -26.59
CA ALA A 218 -17.93 27.30 -25.77
C ALA A 218 -17.38 27.02 -24.35
N VAL A 219 -17.49 25.79 -23.85
CA VAL A 219 -17.01 25.38 -22.51
C VAL A 219 -15.77 24.47 -22.55
N LEU A 220 -15.16 24.24 -23.71
CA LEU A 220 -13.97 23.38 -23.82
C LEU A 220 -12.79 23.85 -22.94
N PHE A 221 -12.71 25.15 -22.63
CA PHE A 221 -11.70 25.71 -21.73
C PHE A 221 -11.76 25.09 -20.30
N VAL A 222 -12.91 24.53 -19.90
CA VAL A 222 -13.11 23.86 -18.60
C VAL A 222 -12.25 22.61 -18.45
N MET A 223 -11.82 21.99 -19.56
CA MET A 223 -10.95 20.81 -19.49
C MET A 223 -9.58 21.11 -18.87
N GLY A 224 -9.15 22.37 -18.90
CA GLY A 224 -7.85 22.81 -18.44
C GLY A 224 -6.70 22.17 -19.24
N GLY A 225 -5.47 22.50 -18.86
CA GLY A 225 -4.32 22.16 -19.67
C GLY A 225 -4.00 20.66 -19.76
N VAL A 226 -3.74 20.16 -20.96
CA VAL A 226 -3.62 18.70 -21.24
C VAL A 226 -2.33 18.10 -20.69
N ASP A 227 -1.32 18.91 -20.39
CA ASP A 227 -0.03 18.44 -19.84
C ASP A 227 0.20 18.82 -18.38
N ALA A 228 -0.83 19.29 -17.67
CA ALA A 228 -0.71 19.74 -16.27
C ALA A 228 -0.18 18.63 -15.33
N LEU A 229 -0.73 17.41 -15.40
CA LEU A 229 -0.22 16.27 -14.63
C LEU A 229 1.20 15.85 -15.05
N ALA A 230 1.54 16.11 -16.31
CA ALA A 230 2.84 15.79 -16.87
C ALA A 230 3.95 16.68 -16.27
N LEU A 231 3.63 17.89 -15.80
CA LEU A 231 4.60 18.80 -15.17
C LEU A 231 4.96 18.36 -13.74
N VAL A 232 4.01 17.76 -13.02
CA VAL A 232 4.21 17.33 -11.62
C VAL A 232 4.71 15.89 -11.52
N ALA A 233 4.49 15.06 -12.55
CA ALA A 233 4.96 13.67 -12.58
C ALA A 233 6.46 13.46 -12.25
N PRO A 234 7.40 14.33 -12.68
CA PRO A 234 8.82 14.24 -12.33
C PRO A 234 9.12 14.41 -10.84
N GLU A 235 8.26 15.12 -10.09
CA GLU A 235 8.42 15.43 -8.66
C GLU A 235 7.82 14.37 -7.73
N LEU A 236 7.05 13.43 -8.29
CA LEU A 236 6.41 12.37 -7.53
C LEU A 236 7.43 11.34 -7.07
N GLU A 237 7.16 10.82 -5.87
CA GLU A 237 7.90 9.68 -5.32
C GLU A 237 7.67 8.43 -6.18
N PRO A 238 8.73 7.69 -6.55
CA PRO A 238 8.59 6.36 -7.12
C PRO A 238 7.83 5.41 -6.18
N PRO A 239 6.95 4.53 -6.67
CA PRO A 239 6.49 4.36 -8.06
C PRO A 239 5.62 5.53 -8.53
N ARG A 240 6.12 6.27 -9.52
CA ARG A 240 5.55 7.51 -10.04
C ARG A 240 4.21 7.28 -10.70
N ILE A 241 4.02 6.20 -11.47
CA ILE A 241 2.74 5.97 -12.16
C ILE A 241 1.61 5.73 -11.15
N ARG A 242 1.89 5.01 -10.06
CA ARG A 242 0.91 4.78 -8.98
C ARG A 242 0.53 6.09 -8.29
N ASN A 243 1.53 6.89 -7.92
CA ASN A 243 1.30 8.18 -7.28
C ASN A 243 0.65 9.20 -8.24
N LEU A 244 0.99 9.17 -9.53
CA LEU A 244 0.37 10.00 -10.56
C LEU A 244 -1.11 9.66 -10.76
N ARG A 245 -1.47 8.36 -10.68
CA ARG A 245 -2.87 7.92 -10.71
C ARG A 245 -3.65 8.41 -9.48
N ARG A 246 -3.01 8.45 -8.29
CA ARG A 246 -3.63 9.04 -7.08
C ARG A 246 -3.83 10.55 -7.27
N THR A 247 -2.80 11.25 -7.73
CA THR A 247 -2.86 12.68 -8.07
C THR A 247 -3.98 12.98 -9.06
N ALA A 248 -4.08 12.22 -10.16
CA ALA A 248 -5.13 12.37 -11.17
C ALA A 248 -6.53 12.16 -10.59
N ARG A 249 -6.73 11.14 -9.74
CA ARG A 249 -8.02 10.91 -9.06
C ARG A 249 -8.41 12.06 -8.13
N LEU A 250 -7.46 12.59 -7.37
CA LEU A 250 -7.69 13.74 -6.48
C LEU A 250 -8.09 14.99 -7.28
N VAL A 251 -7.39 15.26 -8.39
CA VAL A 251 -7.72 16.37 -9.29
C VAL A 251 -9.11 16.20 -9.90
N VAL A 252 -9.45 15.00 -10.39
CA VAL A 252 -10.77 14.72 -10.98
C VAL A 252 -11.89 14.85 -9.94
N ALA A 253 -11.69 14.29 -8.74
CA ALA A 253 -12.65 14.39 -7.64
C ALA A 253 -12.87 15.87 -7.26
N HIS A 254 -11.79 16.66 -7.22
CA HIS A 254 -11.88 18.09 -6.99
C HIS A 254 -12.66 18.82 -8.08
N SER A 255 -12.35 18.60 -9.37
CA SER A 255 -13.06 19.24 -10.48
C SER A 255 -14.55 18.88 -10.51
N LEU A 256 -14.92 17.62 -10.19
CA LEU A 256 -16.32 17.21 -10.07
C LEU A 256 -17.00 17.85 -8.86
N GLY A 257 -16.33 17.85 -7.70
CA GLY A 257 -16.91 18.34 -6.45
C GLY A 257 -16.98 19.87 -6.33
N ILE A 258 -16.06 20.60 -6.97
CA ILE A 258 -15.95 22.06 -6.82
C ILE A 258 -16.37 22.76 -8.12
N THR A 259 -15.72 22.49 -9.26
CA THR A 259 -16.02 23.20 -10.52
C THR A 259 -17.45 22.97 -11.00
N ALA A 260 -17.92 21.71 -11.02
CA ALA A 260 -19.27 21.41 -11.48
C ALA A 260 -20.33 21.88 -10.47
N LEU A 261 -20.19 21.51 -9.19
CA LEU A 261 -21.15 21.88 -8.14
C LEU A 261 -21.26 23.41 -7.95
N ALA A 262 -20.17 24.17 -8.07
CA ALA A 262 -20.23 25.63 -8.02
C ALA A 262 -21.17 26.18 -9.10
N GLY A 263 -21.12 25.63 -10.32
CA GLY A 263 -22.02 26.01 -11.40
C GLY A 263 -23.50 25.80 -11.07
N PHE A 264 -23.85 24.65 -10.49
CA PHE A 264 -25.22 24.39 -10.03
C PHE A 264 -25.66 25.33 -8.91
N LEU A 265 -24.79 25.59 -7.92
CA LEU A 265 -25.10 26.49 -6.80
C LEU A 265 -25.27 27.94 -7.25
N ILE A 266 -24.43 28.42 -8.18
CA ILE A 266 -24.53 29.76 -8.76
C ILE A 266 -25.83 29.91 -9.54
N ALA A 267 -26.16 28.95 -10.41
CA ALA A 267 -27.40 28.99 -11.19
C ALA A 267 -28.66 28.94 -10.31
N ALA A 268 -28.59 28.23 -9.18
CA ALA A 268 -29.73 28.09 -8.27
C ALA A 268 -29.93 29.28 -7.31
N LEU A 269 -28.85 29.94 -6.87
CA LEU A 269 -28.93 30.99 -5.84
C LEU A 269 -28.83 32.42 -6.38
N VAL A 270 -28.15 32.64 -7.51
CA VAL A 270 -27.91 33.98 -8.03
C VAL A 270 -29.01 34.35 -9.05
N PRO A 271 -29.80 35.42 -8.83
CA PRO A 271 -30.83 35.83 -9.78
C PRO A 271 -30.26 36.16 -11.16
N GLU A 272 -30.97 35.79 -12.24
CA GLU A 272 -30.57 36.04 -13.65
C GLU A 272 -30.13 37.49 -13.91
N ALA A 273 -30.85 38.48 -13.34
CA ALA A 273 -30.53 39.89 -13.47
C ALA A 273 -29.15 40.27 -12.89
N LEU A 274 -28.71 39.58 -11.84
CA LEU A 274 -27.41 39.81 -11.18
C LEU A 274 -26.31 38.91 -11.73
N ARG A 275 -26.64 37.74 -12.31
CA ARG A 275 -25.66 36.82 -12.88
C ARG A 275 -24.81 37.49 -13.97
N ARG A 276 -25.43 38.33 -14.80
CA ARG A 276 -24.74 39.10 -15.86
C ARG A 276 -23.65 40.04 -15.33
N SER A 277 -23.84 40.62 -14.15
CA SER A 277 -22.86 41.53 -13.54
C SER A 277 -21.65 40.81 -12.95
N PHE A 278 -21.75 39.49 -12.71
CA PHE A 278 -20.71 38.69 -12.06
C PHE A 278 -20.21 37.52 -12.93
N PHE A 279 -20.44 37.52 -14.25
CA PHE A 279 -19.99 36.43 -15.12
C PHE A 279 -18.48 36.15 -15.04
N GLU A 280 -17.67 37.19 -14.87
CA GLU A 280 -16.21 37.07 -14.77
C GLU A 280 -15.71 36.91 -13.31
N ALA A 281 -16.59 37.04 -12.32
CA ALA A 281 -16.29 36.84 -10.90
C ALA A 281 -17.47 36.17 -10.13
N PRO A 282 -17.92 34.97 -10.59
CA PRO A 282 -19.17 34.37 -10.11
C PRO A 282 -19.14 33.97 -8.64
N GLY A 283 -17.95 33.71 -8.08
CA GLY A 283 -17.80 33.45 -6.64
C GLY A 283 -18.23 34.63 -5.78
N VAL A 284 -17.95 35.86 -6.20
CA VAL A 284 -18.42 37.07 -5.48
C VAL A 284 -19.94 37.16 -5.54
N GLY A 285 -20.52 36.95 -6.73
CA GLY A 285 -21.97 36.92 -6.92
C GLY A 285 -22.66 35.87 -6.03
N LEU A 286 -22.07 34.68 -5.89
CA LEU A 286 -22.56 33.62 -5.01
C LEU A 286 -22.57 34.08 -3.55
N VAL A 287 -21.45 34.60 -3.03
CA VAL A 287 -21.33 35.00 -1.62
C VAL A 287 -22.32 36.11 -1.25
N LEU A 288 -22.57 37.06 -2.15
CA LEU A 288 -23.52 38.15 -1.91
C LEU A 288 -24.95 37.65 -1.69
N GLN A 289 -25.30 36.47 -2.23
CA GLN A 289 -26.65 35.89 -2.15
C GLN A 289 -26.85 34.90 -1.00
N LEU A 290 -25.79 34.60 -0.23
CA LEU A 290 -25.85 33.67 0.90
C LEU A 290 -26.72 34.21 2.04
N ALA A 291 -27.35 33.31 2.79
CA ALA A 291 -28.09 33.68 3.99
C ALA A 291 -27.12 34.03 5.14
N GLY A 292 -27.22 35.23 5.71
CA GLY A 292 -26.45 35.64 6.88
C GLY A 292 -26.23 37.15 7.00
N PRO A 293 -25.61 37.59 8.12
CA PRO A 293 -25.36 39.00 8.37
C PRO A 293 -24.39 39.59 7.33
N TRP A 294 -24.56 40.88 7.01
CA TRP A 294 -23.81 41.55 5.94
C TRP A 294 -22.29 41.54 6.17
N TRP A 295 -21.84 41.65 7.43
CA TRP A 295 -20.40 41.66 7.77
C TRP A 295 -19.73 40.31 7.48
N LEU A 296 -20.44 39.20 7.70
CA LEU A 296 -19.92 37.86 7.42
C LEU A 296 -19.82 37.63 5.91
N ARG A 297 -20.81 38.13 5.15
CA ARG A 297 -20.76 38.12 3.68
C ARG A 297 -19.63 38.98 3.13
N ALA A 298 -19.40 40.18 3.69
CA ALA A 298 -18.29 41.05 3.29
C ALA A 298 -16.92 40.38 3.55
N LEU A 299 -16.75 39.76 4.72
CA LEU A 299 -15.55 38.98 5.04
C LEU A 299 -15.36 37.81 4.07
N ALA A 300 -16.44 37.09 3.76
CA ALA A 300 -16.40 35.98 2.80
C ALA A 300 -16.09 36.44 1.37
N VAL A 301 -16.58 37.60 0.93
CA VAL A 301 -16.19 38.20 -0.36
C VAL A 301 -14.69 38.50 -0.38
N GLY A 302 -14.17 39.14 0.66
CA GLY A 302 -12.73 39.39 0.79
C GLY A 302 -11.90 38.10 0.78
N ALA A 303 -12.36 37.06 1.49
CA ALA A 303 -11.73 35.75 1.49
C ALA A 303 -11.75 35.09 0.10
N VAL A 304 -12.89 35.12 -0.61
CA VAL A 304 -13.02 34.53 -1.97
C VAL A 304 -12.12 35.25 -2.97
N VAL A 305 -12.03 36.58 -2.90
CA VAL A 305 -11.13 37.37 -3.76
C VAL A 305 -9.66 37.05 -3.45
N ALA A 306 -9.29 36.95 -2.17
CA ALA A 306 -7.95 36.54 -1.77
C ALA A 306 -7.63 35.10 -2.24
N GLY A 307 -8.57 34.18 -2.08
CA GLY A 307 -8.45 32.79 -2.52
C GLY A 307 -8.30 32.67 -4.04
N ALA A 308 -9.10 33.42 -4.80
CA ALA A 308 -8.96 33.52 -6.25
C ALA A 308 -7.57 34.07 -6.63
N GLY A 309 -7.09 35.12 -5.95
CA GLY A 309 -5.76 35.68 -6.19
C GLY A 309 -4.63 34.68 -5.96
N LEU A 310 -4.69 33.86 -4.90
CA LEU A 310 -3.69 32.82 -4.63
C LEU A 310 -3.67 31.75 -5.73
N VAL A 311 -4.84 31.28 -6.16
CA VAL A 311 -4.95 30.25 -7.22
C VAL A 311 -4.52 30.81 -8.58
N MET A 312 -4.94 32.03 -8.94
CA MET A 312 -4.56 32.66 -10.21
C MET A 312 -3.05 32.97 -10.27
N ALA A 313 -2.44 33.38 -9.15
CA ALA A 313 -0.99 33.57 -9.08
C ALA A 313 -0.22 32.27 -9.31
N SER A 314 -0.71 31.14 -8.77
CA SER A 314 -0.15 29.81 -9.04
C SER A 314 -0.38 29.39 -10.50
N ALA A 315 -1.57 29.60 -11.06
CA ALA A 315 -1.87 29.32 -12.47
C ALA A 315 -0.94 30.10 -13.42
N ALA A 316 -0.77 31.40 -13.20
CA ALA A 316 0.11 32.25 -14.00
C ALA A 316 1.58 31.82 -13.91
N ARG A 317 2.03 31.38 -12.73
CA ARG A 317 3.36 30.80 -12.52
C ARG A 317 3.53 29.47 -13.26
N SER A 318 2.56 28.56 -13.14
CA SER A 318 2.57 27.26 -13.84
C SER A 318 2.60 27.47 -15.37
N ALA A 319 1.80 28.40 -15.89
CA ALA A 319 1.77 28.76 -17.30
C ALA A 319 3.15 29.23 -17.81
N LEU A 320 3.83 30.10 -17.05
CA LEU A 320 5.16 30.61 -17.39
C LEU A 320 6.22 29.50 -17.35
N ALA A 321 6.23 28.68 -16.30
CA ALA A 321 7.16 27.54 -16.17
C ALA A 321 6.92 26.48 -17.27
N GLY A 322 5.66 26.21 -17.59
CA GLY A 322 5.25 25.32 -18.68
C GLY A 322 5.70 25.82 -20.05
N ALA A 323 5.48 27.11 -20.35
CA ALA A 323 5.96 27.72 -21.59
C ALA A 323 7.50 27.66 -21.71
N GLN A 324 8.23 27.97 -20.64
CA GLN A 324 9.69 27.86 -20.61
C GLN A 324 10.17 26.42 -20.86
N THR A 325 9.47 25.42 -20.30
CA THR A 325 9.79 24.00 -20.51
C THR A 325 9.61 23.60 -21.98
N VAL A 326 8.53 24.05 -22.62
CA VAL A 326 8.28 23.79 -24.05
C VAL A 326 9.33 24.51 -24.91
N LEU A 327 9.60 25.79 -24.66
CA LEU A 327 10.60 26.58 -25.41
C LEU A 327 12.00 25.99 -25.29
N THR A 328 12.39 25.52 -24.10
CA THR A 328 13.69 24.86 -23.90
C THR A 328 13.81 23.64 -24.81
N ARG A 329 12.80 22.76 -24.81
CA ARG A 329 12.81 21.55 -25.65
C ARG A 329 12.90 21.88 -27.14
N LEU A 330 12.15 22.88 -27.59
CA LEU A 330 12.19 23.32 -28.99
C LEU A 330 13.55 23.87 -29.40
N VAL A 331 14.28 24.53 -28.48
CA VAL A 331 15.67 24.96 -28.72
C VAL A 331 16.63 23.76 -28.69
N ASP A 332 16.42 22.76 -27.84
CA ASP A 332 17.27 21.57 -27.77
C ASP A 332 17.11 20.65 -29.00
N GLU A 333 15.92 20.63 -29.59
CA GLU A 333 15.62 19.94 -30.85
C GLU A 333 16.03 20.74 -32.10
N GLY A 334 16.62 21.92 -31.94
CA GLY A 334 17.09 22.77 -33.06
C GLY A 334 15.97 23.49 -33.82
N LEU A 335 14.75 23.57 -33.29
CA LEU A 335 13.61 24.26 -33.93
C LEU A 335 13.60 25.77 -33.65
N LEU A 336 14.31 26.21 -32.60
CA LEU A 336 14.45 27.61 -32.20
C LEU A 336 15.93 28.00 -32.00
N PRO A 337 16.30 29.29 -32.13
CA PRO A 337 17.69 29.72 -32.03
C PRO A 337 18.32 29.48 -30.66
N VAL A 338 19.58 29.02 -30.63
CA VAL A 338 20.37 28.82 -29.40
C VAL A 338 20.56 30.11 -28.60
N ALA A 339 20.46 31.28 -29.23
CA ALA A 339 20.49 32.58 -28.56
C ALA A 339 19.42 32.75 -27.45
N LEU A 340 18.33 31.97 -27.50
CA LEU A 340 17.32 31.92 -26.43
C LEU A 340 17.82 31.20 -25.17
N ARG A 341 18.88 30.38 -25.25
CA ARG A 341 19.50 29.71 -24.09
C ARG A 341 20.31 30.65 -23.19
N ALA A 342 20.53 31.90 -23.61
CA ALA A 342 21.39 32.83 -22.86
C ALA A 342 20.91 33.00 -21.41
N LEU A 343 21.83 32.78 -20.46
CA LEU A 343 21.57 32.91 -19.04
C LEU A 343 21.66 34.38 -18.60
N HIS A 344 20.92 34.72 -17.56
CA HIS A 344 20.94 36.05 -16.97
C HIS A 344 22.31 36.30 -16.35
N PRO A 345 22.99 37.42 -16.68
CA PRO A 345 24.36 37.67 -16.26
C PRO A 345 24.54 37.75 -14.74
N ARG A 346 23.48 38.13 -13.99
CA ARG A 346 23.52 38.20 -12.51
C ARG A 346 22.91 37.01 -11.76
N PHE A 347 22.04 36.21 -12.39
CA PHE A 347 21.21 35.23 -11.67
C PHE A 347 21.31 33.81 -12.24
N GLY A 348 21.96 33.61 -13.39
CA GLY A 348 22.06 32.29 -14.02
C GLY A 348 20.74 31.70 -14.51
N THR A 349 19.63 32.45 -14.49
CA THR A 349 18.30 32.03 -14.96
C THR A 349 18.18 32.17 -16.48
N ARG A 350 17.31 31.40 -17.16
CA ARG A 350 17.06 31.52 -18.62
C ARG A 350 16.22 32.77 -18.96
N ALA A 351 16.75 33.95 -18.66
CA ALA A 351 16.00 35.21 -18.68
C ALA A 351 15.40 35.55 -20.06
N ARG A 352 16.06 35.22 -21.18
CA ARG A 352 15.51 35.54 -22.50
C ARG A 352 14.19 34.81 -22.81
N MET A 353 14.08 33.53 -22.45
CA MET A 353 12.83 32.77 -22.65
C MET A 353 11.70 33.30 -21.75
N LEU A 354 12.03 33.67 -20.51
CA LEU A 354 11.10 34.31 -19.58
C LEU A 354 10.62 35.67 -20.10
N ASP A 355 11.55 36.51 -20.55
CA ASP A 355 11.27 37.87 -21.05
C ASP A 355 10.38 37.81 -22.32
N VAL A 356 10.66 36.88 -23.25
CA VAL A 356 9.82 36.67 -24.44
C VAL A 356 8.42 36.17 -24.08
N THR A 357 8.32 35.20 -23.15
CA THR A 357 7.03 34.64 -22.76
C THR A 357 6.16 35.69 -22.06
N VAL A 358 6.71 36.39 -21.06
CA VAL A 358 5.97 37.42 -20.32
C VAL A 358 5.64 38.61 -21.22
N GLY A 359 6.56 39.02 -22.10
CA GLY A 359 6.28 40.07 -23.09
C GLY A 359 5.08 39.73 -23.97
N ALA A 360 5.01 38.49 -24.47
CA ALA A 360 3.85 38.01 -25.23
C ALA A 360 2.57 37.98 -24.37
N GLN A 361 2.65 37.52 -23.12
CA GLN A 361 1.52 37.49 -22.19
C GLN A 361 0.96 38.88 -21.89
N VAL A 362 1.82 39.87 -21.62
CA VAL A 362 1.41 41.27 -21.39
C VAL A 362 0.77 41.87 -22.64
N ALA A 363 1.33 41.60 -23.83
CA ALA A 363 0.72 42.03 -25.09
C ALA A 363 -0.68 41.42 -25.29
N ILE A 364 -0.86 40.13 -24.97
CA ILE A 364 -2.16 39.46 -25.02
C ILE A 364 -3.16 40.11 -24.05
N VAL A 365 -2.76 40.42 -22.81
CA VAL A 365 -3.63 41.12 -21.85
C VAL A 365 -4.07 42.49 -22.40
N GLY A 366 -3.14 43.26 -22.97
CA GLY A 366 -3.44 44.57 -23.56
C GLY A 366 -4.36 44.48 -24.78
N LEU A 367 -4.10 43.56 -25.72
CA LEU A 367 -4.91 43.37 -26.93
C LEU A 367 -6.32 42.83 -26.62
N SER A 368 -6.46 42.07 -25.53
CA SER A 368 -7.75 41.47 -25.13
C SER A 368 -8.57 42.36 -24.19
N GLY A 369 -8.05 43.51 -23.72
CA GLY A 369 -8.71 44.34 -22.71
C GLY A 369 -8.96 43.59 -21.38
N ALA A 370 -8.19 42.54 -21.10
CA ALA A 370 -8.46 41.60 -20.00
C ALA A 370 -9.92 41.06 -19.99
N HIS A 371 -10.51 40.86 -21.17
CA HIS A 371 -11.81 40.19 -21.32
C HIS A 371 -11.66 38.67 -21.17
N VAL A 372 -12.21 38.13 -20.10
CA VAL A 372 -12.01 36.71 -19.71
C VAL A 372 -12.65 35.80 -20.75
N ALA A 373 -13.82 36.16 -21.28
CA ALA A 373 -14.53 35.37 -22.28
C ALA A 373 -13.72 35.19 -23.57
N TRP A 374 -13.11 36.28 -24.05
CA TRP A 374 -12.31 36.27 -25.27
C TRP A 374 -11.05 35.41 -25.10
N LEU A 375 -10.34 35.57 -23.97
CA LEU A 375 -9.15 34.81 -23.64
C LEU A 375 -9.44 33.31 -23.47
N ALA A 376 -10.57 32.96 -22.84
CA ALA A 376 -10.98 31.58 -22.63
C ALA A 376 -11.32 30.86 -23.95
N ARG A 377 -11.97 31.55 -24.89
CA ARG A 377 -12.24 30.99 -26.24
C ARG A 377 -10.95 30.77 -27.03
N ALA A 378 -10.01 31.71 -26.98
CA ALA A 378 -8.68 31.53 -27.58
C ALA A 378 -7.92 30.35 -26.94
N TYR A 379 -7.96 30.25 -25.60
CA TYR A 379 -7.31 29.20 -24.83
C TYR A 379 -7.88 27.80 -25.14
N ALA A 380 -9.19 27.69 -25.33
CA ALA A 380 -9.88 26.44 -25.67
C ALA A 380 -9.35 25.81 -26.96
N VAL A 381 -8.95 26.61 -27.96
CA VAL A 381 -8.36 26.10 -29.22
C VAL A 381 -7.05 25.36 -28.96
N GLY A 382 -6.19 25.93 -28.11
CA GLY A 382 -4.92 25.31 -27.72
C GLY A 382 -5.12 23.97 -27.01
N ILE A 383 -6.03 23.93 -26.02
CA ILE A 383 -6.38 22.71 -25.28
C ILE A 383 -6.94 21.64 -26.23
N ALA A 384 -7.88 22.01 -27.10
CA ALA A 384 -8.55 21.04 -27.96
C ALA A 384 -7.56 20.35 -28.92
N TRP A 385 -6.71 21.12 -29.59
CA TRP A 385 -5.72 20.55 -30.51
C TRP A 385 -4.60 19.80 -29.81
N SER A 386 -4.16 20.25 -28.62
CA SER A 386 -3.18 19.49 -27.83
C SER A 386 -3.76 18.16 -27.34
N ALA A 387 -5.02 18.12 -26.90
CA ALA A 387 -5.73 16.91 -26.50
C ALA A 387 -5.93 15.93 -27.66
N VAL A 388 -6.46 16.41 -28.79
CA VAL A 388 -6.74 15.58 -29.98
C VAL A 388 -5.46 14.91 -30.47
N LEU A 389 -4.37 15.67 -30.64
CA LEU A 389 -3.10 15.12 -31.12
C LEU A 389 -2.49 14.12 -30.12
N LYS A 390 -2.62 14.37 -28.82
CA LYS A 390 -2.17 13.44 -27.77
C LYS A 390 -2.94 12.11 -27.83
N ILE A 391 -4.27 12.17 -27.91
CA ILE A 391 -5.11 10.97 -27.93
C ILE A 391 -4.87 10.16 -29.21
N LEU A 392 -4.77 10.82 -30.37
CA LEU A 392 -4.43 10.16 -31.65
C LEU A 392 -3.06 9.48 -31.61
N ALA A 393 -2.06 10.12 -31.01
CA ALA A 393 -0.75 9.53 -30.82
C ALA A 393 -0.81 8.27 -29.95
N ILE A 394 -1.58 8.30 -28.85
CA ILE A 394 -1.78 7.11 -28.01
C ILE A 394 -2.50 6.00 -28.79
N ILE A 395 -3.60 6.29 -29.48
CA ILE A 395 -4.33 5.30 -30.31
C ILE A 395 -3.37 4.62 -31.29
N ARG A 396 -2.50 5.40 -31.96
CA ARG A 396 -1.52 4.86 -32.91
C ARG A 396 -0.45 4.02 -32.21
N LEU A 397 0.08 4.48 -31.07
CA LEU A 397 1.08 3.72 -30.29
C LEU A 397 0.52 2.42 -29.72
N ARG A 398 -0.76 2.38 -29.33
CA ARG A 398 -1.45 1.14 -28.91
C ARG A 398 -1.43 0.08 -30.01
N ALA A 399 -1.58 0.50 -31.26
CA ALA A 399 -1.54 -0.40 -32.41
C ALA A 399 -0.12 -0.86 -32.76
N LEU A 400 0.90 -0.03 -32.49
CA LEU A 400 2.31 -0.31 -32.80
C LEU A 400 3.03 -1.12 -31.70
N ARG A 401 2.60 -1.03 -30.44
CA ARG A 401 3.25 -1.66 -29.27
C ARG A 401 2.25 -2.46 -28.42
N PRO A 402 2.13 -3.79 -28.61
CA PRO A 402 1.18 -4.63 -27.88
C PRO A 402 1.60 -5.00 -26.44
N GLU A 403 2.78 -4.58 -25.98
CA GLU A 403 3.33 -4.91 -24.65
C GLU A 403 2.44 -4.50 -23.46
N ALA A 404 2.67 -5.14 -22.30
CA ALA A 404 2.02 -4.81 -21.04
C ALA A 404 2.35 -3.38 -20.58
N ARG A 405 1.32 -2.60 -20.23
CA ARG A 405 1.43 -1.18 -19.86
C ARG A 405 1.13 -1.01 -18.37
N ALA A 406 1.85 -0.09 -17.73
CA ALA A 406 1.64 0.24 -16.32
C ALA A 406 0.24 0.81 -16.02
N TYR A 407 -0.40 1.45 -17.01
CA TYR A 407 -1.75 1.98 -16.89
C TYR A 407 -2.48 1.96 -18.24
N ARG A 408 -3.81 1.80 -18.20
CA ARG A 408 -4.70 1.85 -19.37
C ARG A 408 -5.90 2.73 -19.06
N VAL A 409 -6.27 3.58 -20.00
CA VAL A 409 -7.54 4.33 -19.95
C VAL A 409 -8.70 3.32 -19.93
N PRO A 410 -9.63 3.43 -18.96
CA PRO A 410 -10.77 2.51 -18.84
C PRO A 410 -11.70 2.59 -20.06
N GLY A 411 -12.40 1.48 -20.34
CA GLY A 411 -13.40 1.40 -21.43
C GLY A 411 -12.88 0.87 -22.78
N SER A 412 -11.63 0.39 -22.87
CA SER A 412 -11.17 -0.35 -24.06
C SER A 412 -11.74 -1.78 -24.07
N LEU A 413 -12.59 -2.10 -25.03
CA LEU A 413 -13.10 -3.46 -25.23
C LEU A 413 -12.00 -4.33 -25.86
N ARG A 414 -11.80 -5.52 -25.29
CA ARG A 414 -10.90 -6.53 -25.83
C ARG A 414 -11.73 -7.58 -26.56
N VAL A 415 -11.60 -7.61 -27.89
CA VAL A 415 -12.34 -8.54 -28.76
C VAL A 415 -11.32 -9.26 -29.63
N PHE A 416 -11.33 -10.61 -29.61
CA PHE A 416 -10.35 -11.46 -30.31
C PHE A 416 -8.87 -11.13 -30.04
N GLY A 417 -8.51 -10.87 -28.78
CA GLY A 417 -7.12 -10.55 -28.40
C GLY A 417 -6.60 -9.19 -28.88
N ARG A 418 -7.40 -8.41 -29.61
CA ARG A 418 -7.07 -7.06 -30.07
C ARG A 418 -7.84 -6.01 -29.25
N ASP A 419 -7.11 -5.02 -28.74
CA ASP A 419 -7.69 -3.95 -27.93
C ASP A 419 -8.27 -2.85 -28.84
N TRP A 420 -9.59 -2.65 -28.80
CA TRP A 420 -10.26 -1.57 -29.55
C TRP A 420 -10.38 -0.32 -28.67
N PRO A 421 -9.78 0.82 -29.05
CA PRO A 421 -9.74 2.03 -28.23
C PRO A 421 -11.00 2.90 -28.40
N ILE A 422 -12.20 2.31 -28.24
CA ILE A 422 -13.50 2.97 -28.50
C ILE A 422 -13.66 4.25 -27.66
N THR A 423 -13.34 4.20 -26.36
CA THR A 423 -13.41 5.38 -25.48
C THR A 423 -12.49 6.50 -25.95
N LEU A 424 -11.27 6.18 -26.41
CA LEU A 424 -10.34 7.20 -26.90
C LEU A 424 -10.86 7.83 -28.20
N ALA A 425 -11.41 7.02 -29.11
CA ALA A 425 -12.03 7.51 -30.33
C ALA A 425 -13.24 8.42 -30.05
N LEU A 426 -14.12 8.03 -29.12
CA LEU A 426 -15.27 8.82 -28.69
C LEU A 426 -14.85 10.16 -28.08
N VAL A 427 -13.91 10.15 -27.12
CA VAL A 427 -13.38 11.38 -26.49
C VAL A 427 -12.73 12.29 -27.54
N THR A 428 -12.04 11.72 -28.52
CA THR A 428 -11.45 12.49 -29.63
C THR A 428 -12.53 13.19 -30.45
N ALA A 429 -13.61 12.48 -30.80
CA ALA A 429 -14.74 13.06 -31.55
C ALA A 429 -15.46 14.17 -30.74
N VAL A 430 -15.70 13.94 -29.45
CA VAL A 430 -16.36 14.90 -28.54
C VAL A 430 -15.55 16.18 -28.36
N ILE A 431 -14.21 16.13 -28.49
CA ILE A 431 -13.36 17.34 -28.42
C ILE A 431 -13.20 17.96 -29.81
N ALA A 432 -12.88 17.16 -30.84
CA ALA A 432 -12.53 17.67 -32.16
C ALA A 432 -13.70 18.32 -32.89
N VAL A 433 -14.91 17.71 -32.83
CA VAL A 433 -16.07 18.24 -33.57
C VAL A 433 -16.49 19.61 -33.04
N PRO A 434 -16.70 19.81 -31.72
CA PRO A 434 -16.96 21.14 -31.15
C PRO A 434 -15.84 22.15 -31.40
N ALA A 435 -14.57 21.74 -31.34
CA ALA A 435 -13.45 22.64 -31.60
C ALA A 435 -13.44 23.16 -33.05
N VAL A 436 -13.75 22.30 -34.03
CA VAL A 436 -13.89 22.72 -35.43
C VAL A 436 -15.11 23.62 -35.63
N LEU A 437 -16.26 23.26 -35.05
CA LEU A 437 -17.47 24.08 -35.13
C LEU A 437 -17.25 25.47 -34.53
N MET A 438 -16.52 25.57 -33.42
CA MET A 438 -16.17 26.86 -32.81
C MET A 438 -15.40 27.77 -33.78
N LEU A 439 -14.53 27.22 -34.64
CA LEU A 439 -13.83 28.00 -35.67
C LEU A 439 -14.77 28.46 -36.80
N THR A 440 -15.78 27.65 -37.15
CA THR A 440 -16.77 28.03 -38.16
C THR A 440 -17.71 29.16 -37.71
N THR A 441 -17.82 29.41 -36.41
CA THR A 441 -18.60 30.55 -35.89
C THR A 441 -17.90 31.90 -36.07
N PHE A 442 -16.64 31.91 -36.54
CA PHE A 442 -15.82 33.11 -36.69
C PHE A 442 -15.73 33.98 -35.42
N ASP A 443 -15.86 33.37 -34.24
CA ASP A 443 -15.65 34.03 -32.97
C ASP A 443 -14.22 34.59 -32.88
N ALA A 444 -14.10 35.87 -32.51
CA ALA A 444 -12.82 36.59 -32.52
C ALA A 444 -11.75 35.94 -31.63
N GLY A 445 -12.13 35.43 -30.45
CA GLY A 445 -11.18 34.76 -29.55
C GLY A 445 -10.67 33.44 -30.14
N SER A 446 -11.59 32.63 -30.65
CA SER A 446 -11.30 31.34 -31.29
C SER A 446 -10.42 31.49 -32.54
N MET A 447 -10.71 32.50 -33.37
CA MET A 447 -9.91 32.83 -34.55
C MET A 447 -8.48 33.24 -34.18
N VAL A 448 -8.30 34.06 -33.15
CA VAL A 448 -6.96 34.45 -32.70
C VAL A 448 -6.19 33.26 -32.10
N GLY A 449 -6.86 32.40 -31.33
CA GLY A 449 -6.26 31.15 -30.84
C GLY A 449 -5.75 30.27 -31.99
N ALA A 450 -6.57 30.06 -33.03
CA ALA A 450 -6.19 29.30 -34.21
C ALA A 450 -5.07 29.96 -35.01
N ALA A 451 -5.15 31.28 -35.22
CA ALA A 451 -4.12 32.05 -35.91
C ALA A 451 -2.76 31.96 -35.19
N LEU A 452 -2.77 32.00 -33.85
CA LEU A 452 -1.56 31.84 -33.04
C LEU A 452 -0.94 30.44 -33.20
N VAL A 453 -1.75 29.38 -33.17
CA VAL A 453 -1.28 28.00 -33.44
C VAL A 453 -0.66 27.89 -34.84
N VAL A 454 -1.31 28.45 -35.86
CA VAL A 454 -0.82 28.43 -37.25
C VAL A 454 0.47 29.24 -37.40
N ALA A 455 0.52 30.44 -36.81
CA ALA A 455 1.69 31.31 -36.85
C ALA A 455 2.90 30.65 -36.18
N LEU A 456 2.72 30.06 -35.00
CA LEU A 456 3.78 29.32 -34.31
C LEU A 456 4.20 28.07 -35.08
N THR A 457 3.25 27.32 -35.65
CA THR A 457 3.57 26.12 -36.46
C THR A 457 4.41 26.51 -37.68
N THR A 458 4.06 27.62 -38.32
CA THR A 458 4.81 28.17 -39.45
C THR A 458 6.20 28.63 -39.00
N ALA A 459 6.30 29.34 -37.88
CA ALA A 459 7.57 29.80 -37.33
C ALA A 459 8.51 28.63 -36.99
N LEU A 460 8.02 27.57 -36.34
CA LEU A 460 8.81 26.37 -36.05
C LEU A 460 9.21 25.62 -37.33
N SER A 461 8.34 25.61 -38.34
CA SER A 461 8.63 24.99 -39.64
C SER A 461 9.71 25.72 -40.43
N VAL A 462 9.72 27.06 -40.35
CA VAL A 462 10.77 27.90 -40.94
C VAL A 462 12.06 27.80 -40.13
N GLY A 463 11.95 27.77 -38.79
CA GLY A 463 13.06 27.55 -37.87
C GLY A 463 13.82 26.28 -38.19
N ALA A 464 13.12 25.15 -38.29
CA ALA A 464 13.68 23.85 -38.65
C ALA A 464 14.48 23.84 -39.97
N ARG A 465 14.12 24.71 -40.93
CA ARG A 465 14.83 24.84 -42.22
C ARG A 465 16.05 25.76 -42.15
N ARG A 466 16.07 26.71 -41.20
CA ARG A 466 17.07 27.78 -41.11
C ARG A 466 18.19 27.50 -40.13
N THR A 467 17.91 26.81 -39.03
CA THR A 467 18.90 26.60 -37.97
C THR A 467 20.06 25.75 -38.46
N GLY A 468 19.85 24.74 -39.33
CA GLY A 468 20.92 23.93 -39.95
C GLY A 468 21.83 23.17 -38.97
N GLU A 469 21.70 23.45 -37.68
CA GLU A 469 22.38 22.81 -36.57
C GLU A 469 21.81 21.41 -36.42
N PRO A 470 22.66 20.37 -36.39
CA PRO A 470 22.19 19.03 -36.07
C PRO A 470 21.49 19.10 -34.70
N PRO A 471 20.32 18.45 -34.55
CA PRO A 471 19.66 18.38 -33.25
C PRO A 471 20.71 17.88 -32.25
N ASP A 472 20.77 18.54 -31.09
CA ASP A 472 21.68 18.15 -30.02
C ASP A 472 21.07 16.87 -29.39
N THR A 473 21.18 15.75 -30.13
CA THR A 473 20.48 14.48 -29.91
C THR A 473 20.75 13.91 -28.52
N VAL A 474 21.86 14.35 -27.92
CA VAL A 474 22.30 14.03 -26.56
C VAL A 474 21.42 14.71 -25.50
N ARG A 475 20.94 15.94 -25.71
CA ARG A 475 20.19 16.71 -24.69
C ARG A 475 18.68 16.77 -24.91
N ALA A 476 18.22 16.68 -26.16
CA ALA A 476 16.81 16.88 -26.52
C ALA A 476 15.81 15.87 -25.91
N GLY A 477 16.27 14.79 -25.27
CA GLY A 477 15.40 13.69 -24.82
C GLY A 477 15.65 13.15 -23.41
N LEU A 478 16.50 13.79 -22.60
CA LEU A 478 16.87 13.26 -21.29
C LEU A 478 16.07 13.95 -20.18
N ASP A 479 15.36 13.16 -19.37
CA ASP A 479 14.96 13.59 -18.03
C ASP A 479 16.26 13.87 -17.24
N ASP A 480 16.44 15.07 -16.70
CA ASP A 480 17.62 15.41 -15.89
C ASP A 480 17.74 14.42 -14.73
N VAL A 481 18.65 13.45 -14.89
CA VAL A 481 19.21 12.66 -13.79
C VAL A 481 20.30 13.55 -13.21
N GLN A 482 19.97 14.27 -12.14
CA GLN A 482 20.99 14.96 -11.36
C GLN A 482 21.86 13.91 -10.68
N LEU A 483 23.16 14.13 -10.77
CA LEU A 483 24.16 13.28 -10.19
C LEU A 483 24.69 13.96 -8.94
N LEU A 484 24.67 13.23 -7.84
CA LEU A 484 25.34 13.67 -6.63
C LEU A 484 26.67 12.92 -6.55
N PRO A 485 27.79 13.57 -6.85
CA PRO A 485 29.09 12.99 -6.55
C PRO A 485 29.18 12.86 -5.03
N SER A 486 29.37 11.63 -4.56
CA SER A 486 29.68 11.32 -3.17
C SER A 486 31.06 10.68 -3.12
N ASP A 487 31.85 11.05 -2.12
CA ASP A 487 33.15 10.43 -1.89
C ASP A 487 33.00 9.03 -1.25
N GLU A 488 31.80 8.67 -0.77
CA GLU A 488 31.51 7.40 -0.10
C GLU A 488 30.12 6.83 -0.46
N VAL A 489 30.03 5.50 -0.57
CA VAL A 489 28.77 4.75 -0.55
C VAL A 489 28.49 4.34 0.88
N ASP A 490 27.37 4.76 1.44
CA ASP A 490 26.89 4.34 2.76
C ASP A 490 25.36 4.42 2.81
N LEU A 491 24.73 3.68 3.72
CA LEU A 491 23.28 3.56 3.92
C LEU A 491 22.58 4.94 3.95
N ARG A 492 23.20 5.92 4.61
CA ARG A 492 22.66 7.28 4.75
C ARG A 492 22.67 8.06 3.45
N HIS A 493 23.72 7.92 2.64
CA HIS A 493 23.87 8.65 1.38
C HIS A 493 22.97 8.06 0.28
N VAL A 494 22.75 6.75 0.29
CA VAL A 494 21.87 6.05 -0.67
C VAL A 494 20.40 6.04 -0.21
N GLU A 495 20.14 6.42 1.05
CA GLU A 495 18.83 6.42 1.71
C GLU A 495 18.15 5.04 1.68
N VAL A 496 18.88 4.01 2.10
CA VAL A 496 18.39 2.63 2.15
C VAL A 496 18.56 2.04 3.55
N ARG A 497 17.66 1.12 3.89
CA ARG A 497 17.75 0.34 5.12
C ARG A 497 18.77 -0.79 4.97
N PRO A 498 19.45 -1.20 6.04
CA PRO A 498 20.24 -2.43 6.04
C PRO A 498 19.34 -3.64 5.70
N GLY A 499 19.89 -4.66 5.04
CA GLY A 499 19.12 -5.79 4.52
C GLY A 499 18.40 -5.49 3.19
N ASN A 500 18.90 -4.51 2.43
CA ASN A 500 18.42 -4.21 1.08
C ASN A 500 18.88 -5.26 0.05
N LEU A 501 18.23 -5.25 -1.13
CA LEU A 501 18.60 -6.05 -2.28
C LEU A 501 19.49 -5.23 -3.21
N LEU A 502 20.65 -5.75 -3.58
CA LEU A 502 21.53 -5.16 -4.59
C LEU A 502 21.35 -5.85 -5.94
N VAL A 503 21.13 -5.09 -7.01
CA VAL A 503 20.87 -5.60 -8.36
C VAL A 503 21.84 -4.97 -9.35
N PRO A 504 22.97 -5.63 -9.68
CA PRO A 504 23.89 -5.15 -10.71
C PRO A 504 23.29 -5.27 -12.11
N VAL A 505 23.39 -4.22 -12.92
CA VAL A 505 22.88 -4.15 -14.30
C VAL A 505 23.95 -3.59 -15.23
N ARG A 506 23.96 -4.04 -16.50
CA ARG A 506 24.93 -3.58 -17.51
C ARG A 506 24.28 -3.25 -18.87
N LYS A 507 23.31 -4.04 -19.33
CA LYS A 507 22.63 -3.84 -20.63
C LYS A 507 21.16 -3.45 -20.43
N PRO A 508 20.64 -2.40 -21.09
CA PRO A 508 19.23 -1.97 -20.96
C PRO A 508 18.21 -3.01 -21.46
N GLY A 509 18.61 -3.91 -22.36
CA GLY A 509 17.76 -4.98 -22.88
C GLY A 509 17.74 -6.27 -22.05
N ALA A 510 18.63 -6.41 -21.06
CA ALA A 510 18.78 -7.62 -20.25
C ALA A 510 18.55 -7.29 -18.76
N LEU A 511 17.27 -7.15 -18.39
CA LEU A 511 16.81 -6.74 -17.05
C LEU A 511 15.85 -7.76 -16.42
N VAL A 512 15.96 -9.03 -16.83
CA VAL A 512 15.09 -10.12 -16.32
C VAL A 512 15.30 -10.31 -14.81
N HIS A 513 16.55 -10.31 -14.36
CA HIS A 513 16.92 -10.41 -12.94
C HIS A 513 16.42 -9.22 -12.11
N LEU A 514 16.36 -8.03 -12.70
CA LEU A 514 15.73 -6.88 -12.06
C LEU A 514 14.24 -7.11 -11.86
N SER A 515 13.54 -7.64 -12.87
CA SER A 515 12.12 -8.01 -12.76
C SER A 515 11.89 -8.97 -11.58
N ALA A 516 12.66 -10.05 -11.54
CA ALA A 516 12.55 -11.07 -10.49
C ALA A 516 12.90 -10.51 -9.10
N ALA A 517 13.94 -9.68 -8.98
CA ALA A 517 14.30 -9.03 -7.71
C ALA A 517 13.18 -8.11 -7.20
N LEU A 518 12.48 -7.41 -8.10
CA LEU A 518 11.37 -6.53 -7.74
C LEU A 518 10.13 -7.30 -7.25
N ASP A 519 9.93 -8.52 -7.74
CA ASP A 519 8.86 -9.42 -7.29
C ASP A 519 9.15 -9.98 -5.88
N THR A 520 10.41 -10.33 -5.58
CA THR A 520 10.82 -10.91 -4.29
C THR A 520 11.19 -9.88 -3.21
N ALA A 521 11.27 -8.59 -3.56
CA ALA A 521 11.73 -7.56 -2.63
C ALA A 521 10.84 -7.38 -1.38
N ALA A 522 9.58 -7.80 -1.41
CA ALA A 522 8.61 -7.60 -0.31
C ALA A 522 8.55 -6.12 0.13
N ASP A 523 9.00 -5.77 1.34
CA ASP A 523 9.09 -4.39 1.85
C ASP A 523 10.52 -3.81 1.85
N ARG A 524 11.50 -4.59 1.39
CA ARG A 524 12.93 -4.25 1.38
C ARG A 524 13.28 -3.28 0.26
N ASP A 525 14.27 -2.45 0.51
CA ASP A 525 14.79 -1.49 -0.48
C ASP A 525 15.54 -2.23 -1.60
N VAL A 526 15.36 -1.79 -2.85
CA VAL A 526 16.05 -2.34 -4.03
C VAL A 526 17.02 -1.30 -4.57
N VAL A 527 18.31 -1.64 -4.57
CA VAL A 527 19.41 -0.83 -5.08
C VAL A 527 19.89 -1.42 -6.39
N VAL A 528 19.80 -0.65 -7.46
CA VAL A 528 20.27 -1.04 -8.79
C VAL A 528 21.57 -0.32 -9.08
N MET A 529 22.62 -1.07 -9.38
CA MET A 529 23.95 -0.51 -9.63
C MET A 529 24.48 -0.85 -11.02
N THR A 530 25.32 0.02 -11.59
CA THR A 530 26.19 -0.33 -12.71
C THR A 530 27.64 -0.07 -12.32
N GLY A 531 28.53 -1.01 -12.66
CA GLY A 531 29.97 -0.84 -12.52
C GLY A 531 30.51 0.03 -13.66
N ARG A 532 31.40 0.98 -13.35
CA ARG A 532 32.14 1.78 -14.34
C ARG A 532 33.62 1.38 -14.29
N LEU A 533 34.10 0.75 -15.35
CA LEU A 533 35.44 0.15 -15.37
C LEU A 533 36.52 1.15 -15.77
N VAL A 534 37.48 1.40 -14.87
CA VAL A 534 38.62 2.29 -15.15
C VAL A 534 39.56 1.64 -16.18
N GLY A 535 39.97 2.38 -17.21
CA GLY A 535 40.80 1.89 -18.32
C GLY A 535 40.03 1.23 -19.46
N VAL A 536 38.74 0.91 -19.26
CA VAL A 536 37.84 0.35 -20.29
C VAL A 536 36.71 1.31 -20.64
N ASP A 537 35.95 1.76 -19.65
CA ASP A 537 34.79 2.64 -19.83
C ASP A 537 35.18 4.13 -19.75
N VAL A 538 36.28 4.46 -19.05
CA VAL A 538 36.79 5.84 -18.84
C VAL A 538 38.33 5.84 -18.85
N PRO A 539 39.02 6.87 -19.38
CA PRO A 539 40.48 6.99 -19.33
C PRO A 539 41.04 6.95 -17.89
N ASP A 540 42.32 6.60 -17.72
CA ASP A 540 43.01 6.34 -16.44
C ASP A 540 43.02 7.49 -15.41
N ASP A 541 42.46 8.66 -15.74
CA ASP A 541 42.30 9.79 -14.81
C ASP A 541 40.84 9.89 -14.32
N PRO A 542 40.49 9.29 -13.16
CA PRO A 542 39.14 9.32 -12.59
C PRO A 542 38.71 10.72 -12.11
N GLY A 543 39.61 11.72 -12.15
CA GLY A 543 39.36 13.07 -11.68
C GLY A 543 38.60 13.98 -12.66
N VAL A 544 38.53 13.65 -13.96
CA VAL A 544 38.31 14.67 -15.00
C VAL A 544 36.93 14.65 -15.68
N ASP A 545 36.15 13.56 -15.66
CA ASP A 545 34.78 13.61 -16.21
C ASP A 545 33.74 12.80 -15.40
N ALA A 546 33.20 13.43 -14.36
CA ALA A 546 32.12 12.87 -13.52
C ALA A 546 30.73 12.82 -14.21
N ARG A 547 30.68 13.00 -15.54
CA ARG A 547 29.42 12.98 -16.30
C ARG A 547 28.98 11.53 -16.53
N VAL A 548 27.67 11.27 -16.47
CA VAL A 548 27.09 9.96 -16.88
C VAL A 548 27.29 9.81 -18.38
N THR A 549 27.71 8.63 -18.83
CA THR A 549 27.82 8.30 -20.27
C THR A 549 26.43 8.10 -20.87
N ASP A 550 26.26 8.24 -22.19
CA ASP A 550 24.93 8.09 -22.79
C ASP A 550 24.36 6.67 -22.63
N ASP A 551 25.22 5.67 -22.51
CA ASP A 551 24.83 4.29 -22.26
C ASP A 551 24.31 4.07 -20.83
N GLU A 552 24.96 4.65 -19.82
CA GLU A 552 24.49 4.62 -18.43
C GLU A 552 23.13 5.34 -18.29
N ARG A 553 22.93 6.48 -18.98
CA ARG A 553 21.63 7.17 -19.00
C ARG A 553 20.54 6.29 -19.62
N ARG A 554 20.84 5.60 -20.72
CA ARG A 554 19.90 4.66 -21.37
C ARG A 554 19.58 3.48 -20.46
N LEU A 555 20.59 2.92 -19.78
CA LEU A 555 20.45 1.83 -18.83
C LEU A 555 19.52 2.20 -17.67
N PHE A 556 19.81 3.29 -16.97
CA PHE A 556 18.99 3.74 -15.84
C PHE A 556 17.58 4.16 -16.22
N SER A 557 17.39 4.69 -17.43
CA SER A 557 16.04 4.92 -17.96
C SER A 557 15.26 3.60 -18.13
N ALA A 558 15.91 2.56 -18.65
CA ALA A 558 15.29 1.24 -18.83
C ALA A 558 14.98 0.56 -17.50
N VAL A 559 15.92 0.63 -16.54
CA VAL A 559 15.74 0.16 -15.16
C VAL A 559 14.52 0.82 -14.50
N THR A 560 14.44 2.16 -14.57
CA THR A 560 13.32 2.90 -13.99
C THR A 560 11.99 2.48 -14.64
N ALA A 561 11.97 2.25 -15.96
CA ALA A 561 10.77 1.78 -16.65
C ALA A 561 10.35 0.36 -16.21
N VAL A 562 11.30 -0.55 -15.95
CA VAL A 562 11.00 -1.89 -15.40
C VAL A 562 10.45 -1.77 -13.97
N ALA A 563 11.10 -0.97 -13.10
CA ALA A 563 10.67 -0.74 -11.73
C ALA A 563 9.25 -0.15 -11.64
N GLU A 564 8.96 0.86 -12.47
CA GLU A 564 7.64 1.49 -12.54
C GLU A 564 6.55 0.52 -13.03
N ARG A 565 6.86 -0.41 -13.94
CA ARG A 565 5.92 -1.46 -14.38
C ARG A 565 5.53 -2.40 -13.23
N HIS A 566 6.46 -2.69 -12.33
CA HIS A 566 6.22 -3.49 -11.13
C HIS A 566 5.62 -2.67 -9.98
N GLY A 567 5.45 -1.36 -10.15
CA GLY A 567 4.95 -0.49 -9.10
C GLY A 567 5.90 -0.39 -7.90
N ARG A 568 7.21 -0.43 -8.15
CA ARG A 568 8.27 -0.37 -7.14
C ARG A 568 9.21 0.81 -7.35
N ALA A 569 9.82 1.28 -6.26
CA ALA A 569 10.90 2.25 -6.27
C ALA A 569 12.25 1.52 -6.30
N VAL A 570 13.25 2.10 -6.98
CA VAL A 570 14.63 1.61 -6.99
C VAL A 570 15.61 2.77 -6.75
N ARG A 571 16.71 2.51 -6.05
CA ARG A 571 17.83 3.46 -5.91
C ARG A 571 18.89 3.16 -6.97
N LEU A 572 19.39 4.18 -7.65
CA LEU A 572 20.34 4.01 -8.77
C LEU A 572 21.75 4.47 -8.35
N LEU A 573 22.74 3.62 -8.61
CA LEU A 573 24.14 3.84 -8.23
C LEU A 573 25.10 3.54 -9.39
N ILE A 574 26.11 4.40 -9.61
CA ILE A 574 27.25 4.08 -10.48
C ILE A 574 28.48 3.90 -9.60
N ALA A 575 28.98 2.68 -9.52
CA ALA A 575 30.17 2.35 -8.72
C ALA A 575 31.39 2.20 -9.65
N PRO A 576 32.48 2.96 -9.46
CA PRO A 576 33.69 2.75 -10.22
C PRO A 576 34.46 1.52 -9.71
N GLY A 577 35.17 0.84 -10.60
CA GLY A 577 36.04 -0.27 -10.20
C GLY A 577 36.98 -0.69 -11.32
N VAL A 578 38.02 -1.46 -11.00
CA VAL A 578 38.87 -2.11 -12.01
C VAL A 578 38.23 -3.44 -12.47
N ASN A 579 37.42 -4.05 -11.61
CA ASN A 579 36.71 -5.29 -11.84
C ASN A 579 35.25 -5.16 -11.39
N VAL A 580 34.31 -5.68 -12.19
CA VAL A 580 32.87 -5.64 -11.92
C VAL A 580 32.52 -6.38 -10.63
N PHE A 581 33.12 -7.55 -10.38
CA PHE A 581 32.82 -8.36 -9.19
C PHE A 581 33.25 -7.64 -7.91
N ASP A 582 34.45 -7.06 -7.90
CA ASP A 582 34.96 -6.31 -6.75
C ASP A 582 34.09 -5.07 -6.48
N ALA A 583 33.66 -4.36 -7.53
CA ALA A 583 32.76 -3.20 -7.39
C ALA A 583 31.38 -3.59 -6.82
N VAL A 584 30.82 -4.73 -7.23
CA VAL A 584 29.55 -5.25 -6.70
C VAL A 584 29.67 -5.61 -5.22
N VAL A 585 30.72 -6.35 -4.86
CA VAL A 585 30.99 -6.77 -3.49
C VAL A 585 31.20 -5.58 -2.57
N GLU A 586 32.06 -4.63 -2.97
CA GLU A 586 32.34 -3.46 -2.15
C GLU A 586 31.07 -2.62 -1.93
N THR A 587 30.23 -2.49 -2.96
CA THR A 587 28.93 -1.83 -2.85
C THR A 587 27.99 -2.57 -1.90
N ALA A 588 27.91 -3.91 -2.00
CA ALA A 588 27.07 -4.73 -1.12
C ALA A 588 27.49 -4.63 0.35
N LEU A 589 28.80 -4.63 0.63
CA LEU A 589 29.34 -4.50 1.98
C LEU A 589 29.03 -3.12 2.58
N ARG A 590 29.25 -2.06 1.81
CA ARG A 590 28.98 -0.68 2.23
C ARG A 590 27.50 -0.41 2.45
N LEU A 591 26.62 -1.04 1.67
CA LEU A 591 25.17 -0.94 1.80
C LEU A 591 24.54 -1.96 2.74
N GLN A 592 25.33 -2.86 3.35
CA GLN A 592 24.83 -3.94 4.20
C GLN A 592 23.69 -4.72 3.51
N SER A 593 23.85 -5.01 2.22
CA SER A 593 22.87 -5.73 1.42
C SER A 593 22.79 -7.19 1.88
N SER A 594 21.57 -7.69 2.10
CA SER A 594 21.35 -9.10 2.46
C SER A 594 21.28 -10.01 1.23
N GLU A 595 20.91 -9.45 0.07
CA GLU A 595 20.75 -10.22 -1.17
C GLU A 595 21.38 -9.49 -2.34
N ILE A 596 22.02 -10.24 -3.24
CA ILE A 596 22.61 -9.75 -4.50
C ILE A 596 21.93 -10.49 -5.65
N HIS A 597 21.20 -9.80 -6.52
CA HIS A 597 20.51 -10.39 -7.67
C HIS A 597 21.23 -10.04 -8.97
N VAL A 598 21.76 -11.04 -9.66
CA VAL A 598 22.46 -10.87 -10.94
C VAL A 598 21.76 -11.66 -12.06
N GLY A 599 21.86 -11.15 -13.28
CA GLY A 599 21.52 -11.94 -14.47
C GLY A 599 22.62 -12.95 -14.77
N GLU A 600 22.24 -14.08 -15.35
CA GLU A 600 23.20 -15.06 -15.87
C GLU A 600 24.06 -14.44 -16.97
N SER A 601 25.37 -14.67 -16.89
CA SER A 601 26.33 -14.24 -17.89
C SER A 601 26.16 -15.01 -19.21
N GLU A 602 26.30 -14.32 -20.34
CA GLU A 602 26.37 -14.97 -21.67
C GLU A 602 27.65 -15.79 -21.85
N VAL A 603 28.66 -15.58 -20.99
CA VAL A 603 30.03 -16.12 -21.15
C VAL A 603 30.43 -17.04 -19.99
N LEU A 604 29.78 -16.94 -18.83
CA LEU A 604 30.10 -17.73 -17.62
C LEU A 604 28.89 -18.53 -17.16
N ALA A 605 29.11 -19.78 -16.77
CA ALA A 605 28.08 -20.57 -16.09
C ALA A 605 27.75 -19.95 -14.72
N ALA A 606 26.51 -20.13 -14.24
CA ALA A 606 26.06 -19.60 -12.95
C ALA A 606 26.99 -19.98 -11.77
N GLN A 607 27.51 -21.22 -11.76
CA GLN A 607 28.44 -21.68 -10.72
C GLN A 607 29.78 -20.94 -10.74
N ASP A 608 30.33 -20.67 -11.94
CA ASP A 608 31.57 -19.92 -12.08
C ASP A 608 31.39 -18.44 -11.71
N GLN A 609 30.24 -17.87 -12.07
CA GLN A 609 29.89 -16.50 -11.69
C GLN A 609 29.74 -16.36 -10.16
N ALA A 610 29.12 -17.34 -9.49
CA ALA A 610 29.03 -17.39 -8.04
C ALA A 610 30.41 -17.56 -7.39
N ARG A 611 31.27 -18.43 -7.93
CA ARG A 611 32.65 -18.62 -7.46
C ARG A 611 33.46 -17.32 -7.54
N LEU A 612 33.44 -16.63 -8.67
CA LEU A 612 34.20 -15.38 -8.87
C LEU A 612 33.70 -14.25 -7.95
N LEU A 613 32.38 -14.15 -7.72
CA LEU A 613 31.83 -13.19 -6.75
C LEU A 613 32.25 -13.56 -5.31
N GLY A 614 32.29 -14.86 -4.97
CA GLY A 614 32.79 -15.34 -3.69
C GLY A 614 34.27 -15.05 -3.48
N GLU A 615 35.12 -15.26 -4.48
CA GLU A 615 36.54 -14.89 -4.42
C GLU A 615 36.73 -13.37 -4.25
N ALA A 616 35.91 -12.55 -4.93
CA ALA A 616 35.89 -11.10 -4.75
C ALA A 616 35.44 -10.71 -3.33
N TRP A 617 34.43 -11.41 -2.78
CA TRP A 617 34.00 -11.26 -1.39
C TRP A 617 35.13 -11.53 -0.42
N GLU A 618 35.95 -12.56 -0.68
CA GLU A 618 37.07 -12.88 0.20
C GLU A 618 38.20 -11.84 0.16
N ARG A 619 38.50 -11.28 -1.01
CA ARG A 619 39.50 -10.22 -1.17
C ARG A 619 39.05 -8.86 -0.60
N ALA A 620 37.76 -8.63 -0.42
CA ALA A 620 37.25 -7.33 0.02
C ALA A 620 37.66 -7.01 1.47
N SER A 621 38.09 -5.76 1.68
CA SER A 621 38.49 -5.25 3.00
C SER A 621 37.30 -4.63 3.73
N GLY A 622 37.07 -5.03 4.99
CA GLY A 622 35.96 -4.52 5.81
C GLY A 622 35.28 -5.61 6.64
N ARG A 623 34.33 -5.22 7.49
CA ARG A 623 33.52 -6.16 8.28
C ARG A 623 32.49 -6.82 7.37
N LYS A 624 32.70 -8.12 7.07
CA LYS A 624 31.82 -8.92 6.22
C LYS A 624 30.57 -9.34 7.02
N PRO A 625 29.35 -8.94 6.64
CA PRO A 625 28.12 -9.42 7.27
C PRO A 625 27.92 -10.91 6.97
N THR A 626 27.35 -11.64 7.93
CA THR A 626 27.03 -13.06 7.79
C THR A 626 25.67 -13.25 7.10
N GLY A 627 25.54 -14.27 6.25
CA GLY A 627 24.25 -14.66 5.65
C GLY A 627 23.82 -13.90 4.40
N VAL A 628 24.74 -13.28 3.65
CA VAL A 628 24.41 -12.65 2.36
C VAL A 628 24.13 -13.71 1.30
N ARG A 629 23.02 -13.58 0.57
CA ARG A 629 22.62 -14.52 -0.50
C ARG A 629 22.80 -13.91 -1.89
N LEU A 630 23.34 -14.68 -2.82
CA LEU A 630 23.45 -14.37 -4.24
C LEU A 630 22.39 -15.14 -5.02
N PHE A 631 21.55 -14.43 -5.77
CA PHE A 631 20.57 -15.00 -6.69
C PHE A 631 21.00 -14.74 -8.13
N ILE A 632 21.16 -15.81 -8.92
CA ILE A 632 21.45 -15.75 -10.35
C ILE A 632 20.19 -16.13 -11.12
N HIS A 633 19.69 -15.23 -11.95
CA HIS A 633 18.44 -15.41 -12.71
C HIS A 633 18.73 -15.75 -14.17
N HIS A 634 18.20 -16.89 -14.62
CA HIS A 634 18.29 -17.36 -16.00
C HIS A 634 17.18 -16.72 -16.85
N PRO A 635 17.43 -16.40 -18.14
CA PRO A 635 16.41 -15.95 -19.08
C PRO A 635 15.18 -16.88 -19.24
N SER A 636 15.27 -18.14 -18.81
CA SER A 636 14.18 -19.13 -18.87
C SER A 636 13.18 -19.01 -17.72
N GLY A 637 13.45 -18.15 -16.73
CA GLY A 637 12.64 -18.01 -15.51
C GLY A 637 13.12 -18.83 -14.32
N ARG A 638 14.22 -19.60 -14.47
CA ARG A 638 14.87 -20.32 -13.35
C ARG A 638 15.77 -19.38 -12.53
N THR A 639 15.79 -19.57 -11.22
CA THR A 639 16.68 -18.82 -10.31
C THR A 639 17.53 -19.80 -9.51
N ALA A 640 18.84 -19.52 -9.39
CA ALA A 640 19.76 -20.26 -8.54
C ALA A 640 20.22 -19.36 -7.38
N ALA A 641 20.20 -19.87 -6.15
CA ALA A 641 20.61 -19.16 -4.95
C ALA A 641 21.92 -19.73 -4.40
N TYR A 642 22.81 -18.87 -3.90
CA TYR A 642 24.11 -19.21 -3.33
C TYR A 642 24.38 -18.35 -2.10
N HIS A 643 25.17 -18.82 -1.13
CA HIS A 643 25.66 -17.98 -0.02
C HIS A 643 26.98 -17.31 -0.38
N VAL A 644 27.14 -16.05 0.02
CA VAL A 644 28.36 -15.27 -0.21
C VAL A 644 29.09 -15.06 1.11
N GLY A 645 30.31 -15.59 1.21
CA GLY A 645 31.17 -15.49 2.39
C GLY A 645 30.89 -16.50 3.50
N PRO A 646 31.54 -16.33 4.68
CA PRO A 646 31.35 -17.21 5.82
C PRO A 646 29.93 -17.07 6.36
N HIS A 647 29.21 -18.18 6.33
CA HIS A 647 27.89 -18.36 6.90
C HIS A 647 27.99 -19.48 7.92
N ALA A 648 27.08 -19.50 8.90
CA ALA A 648 26.89 -20.73 9.65
C ALA A 648 26.49 -21.80 8.63
N PRO A 649 27.23 -22.92 8.54
CA PRO A 649 26.74 -24.03 7.75
C PRO A 649 25.37 -24.42 8.30
N GLU A 650 24.40 -24.65 7.42
CA GLU A 650 23.21 -25.38 7.80
C GLU A 650 23.68 -26.80 8.12
N LEU A 651 23.88 -27.07 9.41
CA LEU A 651 24.25 -28.39 9.91
C LEU A 651 22.96 -29.19 9.99
N ASP A 652 22.92 -30.33 9.31
CA ASP A 652 21.81 -31.25 9.46
C ASP A 652 21.80 -31.76 10.93
N PRO A 653 20.65 -32.18 11.48
CA PRO A 653 20.59 -32.76 12.82
C PRO A 653 21.62 -33.89 13.03
N GLU A 654 21.92 -34.67 11.98
CA GLU A 654 22.96 -35.70 11.98
C GLU A 654 24.38 -35.14 12.17
N ASP A 655 24.70 -33.99 11.56
CA ASP A 655 25.99 -33.31 11.74
C ASP A 655 26.15 -32.81 13.18
N VAL A 656 25.06 -32.31 13.77
CA VAL A 656 25.02 -31.88 15.17
C VAL A 656 25.22 -33.07 16.11
N ASP A 657 24.57 -34.20 15.84
CA ASP A 657 24.76 -35.45 16.60
C ASP A 657 26.16 -36.04 16.44
N HIS A 658 26.74 -35.96 15.24
CA HIS A 658 28.11 -36.40 14.99
C HIS A 658 29.11 -35.52 15.75
N LEU A 659 28.90 -34.21 15.71
CA LEU A 659 29.67 -33.26 16.50
C LEU A 659 29.52 -33.52 18.00
N HIS A 660 28.32 -33.86 18.46
CA HIS A 660 28.08 -34.20 19.86
C HIS A 660 28.83 -35.46 20.29
N ARG A 661 28.87 -36.50 19.45
CA ARG A 661 29.64 -37.73 19.72
C ARG A 661 31.14 -37.48 19.78
N LEU A 662 31.69 -36.75 18.79
CA LEU A 662 33.11 -36.37 18.79
C LEU A 662 33.45 -35.52 20.03
N TRP A 663 32.55 -34.64 20.44
CA TRP A 663 32.71 -33.87 21.66
C TRP A 663 32.72 -34.73 22.92
N LEU A 664 31.83 -35.72 23.04
CA LEU A 664 31.86 -36.66 24.17
C LEU A 664 33.19 -37.42 24.24
N ASP A 665 33.68 -37.92 23.10
CA ASP A 665 34.95 -38.65 23.03
C ASP A 665 36.13 -37.76 23.43
N VAL A 666 36.22 -36.53 22.89
CA VAL A 666 37.31 -35.60 23.21
C VAL A 666 37.22 -35.12 24.67
N THR A 667 36.02 -34.86 25.18
CA THR A 667 35.80 -34.45 26.57
C THR A 667 36.22 -35.55 27.55
N SER A 668 35.98 -36.81 27.20
CA SER A 668 36.42 -37.96 28.00
C SER A 668 37.94 -38.09 28.09
N ALA A 669 38.67 -37.65 27.06
CA ALA A 669 40.13 -37.76 26.99
C ALA A 669 40.88 -36.51 27.52
N VAL A 670 40.32 -35.30 27.31
CA VAL A 670 41.00 -34.02 27.55
C VAL A 670 40.45 -33.28 28.79
N GLY A 671 39.21 -33.56 29.21
CA GLY A 671 38.59 -33.01 30.42
C GLY A 671 37.35 -32.14 30.16
N PRO A 672 36.63 -31.75 31.23
CA PRO A 672 35.27 -31.18 31.16
C PRO A 672 35.20 -29.73 30.63
N HIS A 673 36.34 -29.08 30.40
CA HIS A 673 36.40 -27.72 29.89
C HIS A 673 36.31 -27.63 28.36
N VAL A 674 36.29 -28.78 27.67
CA VAL A 674 36.12 -28.85 26.22
C VAL A 674 34.65 -28.58 25.87
N HIS A 675 34.41 -27.73 24.89
CA HIS A 675 33.10 -27.45 24.31
C HIS A 675 33.02 -27.93 22.86
N HIS A 676 31.81 -28.10 22.31
CA HIS A 676 31.61 -28.48 20.90
C HIS A 676 32.38 -27.56 19.94
N ARG A 677 32.46 -26.26 20.23
CA ARG A 677 33.24 -25.30 19.43
C ARG A 677 34.73 -25.63 19.38
N ASP A 678 35.30 -26.25 20.40
CA ASP A 678 36.74 -26.55 20.47
C ASP A 678 37.05 -27.79 19.60
N VAL A 679 36.11 -28.73 19.53
CA VAL A 679 36.17 -29.88 18.62
C VAL A 679 35.97 -29.46 17.17
N VAL A 680 34.98 -28.59 16.91
CA VAL A 680 34.82 -27.98 15.57
C VAL A 680 36.10 -27.23 15.19
N HIS A 681 36.65 -26.43 16.09
CA HIS A 681 37.86 -25.67 15.81
C HIS A 681 39.04 -26.58 15.49
N ALA A 682 39.29 -27.62 16.29
CA ALA A 682 40.36 -28.59 16.05
C ALA A 682 40.17 -29.36 14.73
N ALA A 683 38.93 -29.77 14.41
CA ALA A 683 38.61 -30.47 13.17
C ALA A 683 38.81 -29.56 11.94
N LEU A 684 38.39 -28.30 12.02
CA LEU A 684 38.58 -27.32 10.96
C LEU A 684 40.08 -26.98 10.77
N THR A 685 40.84 -26.82 11.85
CA THR A 685 42.30 -26.61 11.77
C THR A 685 43.00 -27.81 11.14
N HIS A 686 42.61 -29.04 11.50
CA HIS A 686 43.17 -30.24 10.88
C HIS A 686 42.79 -30.36 9.40
N MET A 687 41.54 -30.04 9.05
CA MET A 687 41.08 -30.01 7.67
C MET A 687 41.83 -28.96 6.84
N GLU A 688 42.11 -27.78 7.42
CA GLU A 688 42.93 -26.74 6.80
C GLU A 688 44.37 -27.22 6.56
N GLU A 689 44.98 -27.92 7.52
CA GLU A 689 46.30 -28.55 7.36
C GLU A 689 46.30 -29.60 6.23
N GLN A 690 45.26 -30.44 6.14
CA GLN A 690 45.13 -31.45 5.08
C GLN A 690 44.93 -30.83 3.69
N LEU A 691 44.14 -29.75 3.60
CA LEU A 691 43.90 -29.02 2.36
C LEU A 691 45.12 -28.20 1.90
N ASN A 692 45.97 -27.76 2.82
CA ASN A 692 47.21 -27.04 2.52
C ASN A 692 48.45 -27.97 2.41
N GLY A 693 48.28 -29.26 2.74
CA GLY A 693 49.33 -30.29 2.71
C GLY A 693 49.26 -31.23 1.49
N PRO A 694 50.04 -32.33 1.50
CA PRO A 694 50.12 -33.27 0.37
C PRO A 694 48.84 -34.10 0.11
N ASN A 695 47.87 -34.09 1.04
CA ASN A 695 46.60 -34.85 0.93
C ASN A 695 45.44 -34.04 0.34
N ARG A 696 45.70 -32.86 -0.23
CA ARG A 696 44.70 -31.93 -0.76
C ARG A 696 43.71 -32.59 -1.74
N ASP A 697 44.21 -33.37 -2.70
CA ASP A 697 43.36 -33.97 -3.74
C ASP A 697 42.44 -35.08 -3.21
N ALA A 698 42.90 -35.85 -2.21
CA ALA A 698 42.08 -36.85 -1.54
C ALA A 698 40.96 -36.18 -0.71
N THR A 699 41.31 -35.10 -0.01
CA THR A 699 40.37 -34.32 0.83
C THR A 699 39.30 -33.64 -0.03
N LEU A 700 39.68 -33.04 -1.17
CA LEU A 700 38.74 -32.41 -2.10
C LEU A 700 37.78 -33.41 -2.77
N ASN A 701 38.22 -34.65 -2.99
CA ASN A 701 37.35 -35.69 -3.53
C ASN A 701 36.29 -36.12 -2.51
N GLY A 702 36.64 -36.25 -1.23
CA GLY A 702 35.67 -36.55 -0.17
C GLY A 702 34.57 -35.49 -0.02
N ILE A 703 34.90 -34.20 -0.18
CA ILE A 703 33.94 -33.09 -0.08
C ILE A 703 32.97 -33.04 -1.29
N LYS A 704 33.40 -33.52 -2.47
CA LYS A 704 32.56 -33.48 -3.68
C LYS A 704 31.37 -34.44 -3.63
N GLU A 705 31.42 -35.49 -2.83
CA GLU A 705 30.34 -36.47 -2.70
C GLU A 705 29.13 -35.94 -1.91
N THR A 706 29.24 -34.77 -1.25
CA THR A 706 28.26 -34.28 -0.25
C THR A 706 27.27 -33.17 -0.71
N VAL A 707 27.45 -32.48 -1.87
CA VAL A 707 26.88 -31.11 -2.10
C VAL A 707 25.62 -30.94 -3.02
N ARG A 708 25.03 -31.94 -3.71
CA ARG A 708 23.92 -31.70 -4.71
C ARG A 708 22.69 -32.62 -4.60
N PRO A 709 21.52 -32.22 -4.01
CA PRO A 709 20.39 -33.17 -3.95
C PRO A 709 18.95 -32.75 -4.38
N ALA A 710 18.43 -31.52 -4.22
CA ALA A 710 16.96 -31.28 -4.40
C ALA A 710 16.43 -31.30 -5.86
N ALA A 711 17.04 -30.54 -6.79
CA ALA A 711 16.65 -30.56 -8.20
C ALA A 711 17.02 -31.88 -8.90
N GLU A 712 18.00 -32.58 -8.32
CA GLU A 712 18.43 -33.91 -8.73
C GLU A 712 17.42 -34.97 -8.27
N LEU A 713 16.81 -34.82 -7.08
CA LEU A 713 15.72 -35.67 -6.58
C LEU A 713 14.54 -35.71 -7.54
N ALA A 714 14.03 -34.54 -7.95
CA ALA A 714 12.92 -34.43 -8.90
C ALA A 714 13.28 -34.95 -10.31
N ALA A 715 14.54 -34.85 -10.71
CA ALA A 715 15.02 -35.47 -11.95
C ALA A 715 15.10 -37.00 -11.84
N VAL A 716 15.58 -37.51 -10.71
CA VAL A 716 15.73 -38.94 -10.39
C VAL A 716 14.38 -39.64 -10.24
N ILE A 717 13.38 -38.99 -9.62
CA ILE A 717 11.99 -39.48 -9.55
C ILE A 717 11.40 -39.63 -10.95
N ARG A 718 11.55 -38.61 -11.82
CA ARG A 718 11.08 -38.67 -13.21
C ARG A 718 11.82 -39.71 -14.06
N GLN A 719 13.09 -39.95 -13.75
CA GLN A 719 13.91 -40.99 -14.39
C GLN A 719 13.67 -42.40 -13.81
N ARG A 720 12.87 -42.53 -12.74
CA ARG A 720 12.57 -43.79 -12.02
C ARG A 720 13.82 -44.52 -11.50
N ASP A 721 14.87 -43.77 -11.15
CA ASP A 721 16.07 -44.35 -10.55
C ASP A 721 15.90 -44.44 -9.03
N PHE A 722 15.19 -45.49 -8.60
CA PHE A 722 14.82 -45.72 -7.19
C PHE A 722 16.01 -45.98 -6.27
N THR A 723 17.12 -46.46 -6.81
CA THR A 723 18.33 -46.74 -6.02
C THR A 723 18.96 -45.43 -5.60
N ARG A 724 19.15 -44.52 -6.57
CA ARG A 724 19.69 -43.19 -6.33
C ARG A 724 18.74 -42.34 -5.51
N LEU A 725 17.43 -42.46 -5.73
CA LEU A 725 16.42 -41.77 -4.94
C LEU A 725 16.50 -42.15 -3.46
N ARG A 726 16.57 -43.45 -3.17
CA ARG A 726 16.66 -43.95 -1.79
C ARG A 726 17.92 -43.45 -1.08
N ASP A 727 19.05 -43.39 -1.78
CA ASP A 727 20.30 -42.88 -1.21
C ASP A 727 20.24 -41.37 -0.93
N MET A 728 19.60 -40.60 -1.80
CA MET A 728 19.47 -39.15 -1.64
C MET A 728 18.46 -38.73 -0.56
N VAL A 729 17.51 -39.61 -0.21
CA VAL A 729 16.48 -39.31 0.79
C VAL A 729 16.85 -39.82 2.19
N ARG A 730 17.78 -40.77 2.31
CA ARG A 730 18.08 -41.50 3.55
C ARG A 730 18.47 -40.61 4.75
N ASN A 731 19.00 -39.41 4.51
CA ASN A 731 19.52 -38.50 5.54
C ASN A 731 18.87 -37.10 5.50
N ARG A 732 17.64 -36.98 4.98
CA ARG A 732 16.94 -35.68 4.89
C ARG A 732 15.88 -35.51 5.97
N PRO A 733 15.72 -34.28 6.51
CA PRO A 733 14.68 -34.02 7.51
C PRO A 733 13.28 -34.16 6.89
N PRO A 734 12.31 -34.71 7.62
CA PRO A 734 10.95 -34.91 7.13
C PRO A 734 10.23 -33.64 6.63
N SER A 735 10.46 -32.48 7.27
CA SER A 735 9.90 -31.19 6.87
C SER A 735 10.32 -30.77 5.45
N ASP A 736 11.58 -31.01 5.09
CA ASP A 736 12.10 -30.70 3.75
C ASP A 736 11.51 -31.65 2.72
N LEU A 737 11.38 -32.93 3.07
CA LEU A 737 10.73 -33.93 2.22
C LEU A 737 9.26 -33.58 1.96
N ALA A 738 8.54 -33.07 2.97
CA ALA A 738 7.16 -32.60 2.85
C ALA A 738 7.03 -31.37 1.94
N SER A 739 7.98 -30.44 2.03
CA SER A 739 8.03 -29.28 1.14
C SER A 739 8.24 -29.70 -0.33
N VAL A 740 9.13 -30.67 -0.58
CA VAL A 740 9.39 -31.21 -1.93
C VAL A 740 8.18 -31.96 -2.45
N LEU A 741 7.50 -32.74 -1.61
CA LEU A 741 6.27 -33.47 -1.95
C LEU A 741 5.16 -32.54 -2.45
N THR A 742 5.04 -31.35 -1.88
CA THR A 742 4.00 -30.38 -2.23
C THR A 742 4.13 -29.88 -3.68
N ASP A 743 5.35 -29.87 -4.23
CA ASP A 743 5.64 -29.45 -5.60
C ASP A 743 5.50 -30.60 -6.64
N LEU A 744 5.28 -31.84 -6.19
CA LEU A 744 5.13 -33.03 -7.03
C LEU A 744 3.67 -33.30 -7.38
N SER A 745 3.43 -33.95 -8.51
CA SER A 745 2.08 -34.47 -8.84
C SER A 745 1.71 -35.65 -7.93
N LEU A 746 0.41 -35.91 -7.72
CA LEU A 746 -0.07 -36.97 -6.81
C LEU A 746 0.53 -38.36 -7.11
N GLU A 747 0.73 -38.68 -8.40
CA GLU A 747 1.37 -39.94 -8.81
C GLU A 747 2.87 -39.99 -8.42
N GLU A 748 3.58 -38.87 -8.57
CA GLU A 748 4.98 -38.73 -8.16
C GLU A 748 5.12 -38.73 -6.64
N GLN A 749 4.14 -38.16 -5.93
CA GLN A 749 4.09 -38.18 -4.46
C GLN A 749 3.98 -39.61 -3.95
N VAL A 750 3.04 -40.41 -4.45
CA VAL A 750 2.91 -41.84 -4.07
C VAL A 750 4.21 -42.60 -4.35
N LEU A 751 4.82 -42.36 -5.51
CA LEU A 751 6.06 -43.02 -5.88
C LEU A 751 7.23 -42.66 -4.97
N PHE A 752 7.37 -41.37 -4.67
CA PHE A 752 8.37 -40.85 -3.74
C PHE A 752 8.18 -41.42 -2.34
N PHE A 753 6.94 -41.40 -1.86
CA PHE A 753 6.58 -41.86 -0.53
C PHE A 753 6.91 -43.35 -0.31
N ARG A 754 6.74 -44.20 -1.34
CA ARG A 754 7.12 -45.63 -1.31
C ARG A 754 8.62 -45.89 -1.23
N THR A 755 9.44 -44.89 -1.58
CA THR A 755 10.90 -45.03 -1.48
C THR A 755 11.46 -44.62 -0.12
N LEU A 756 10.66 -43.95 0.69
CA LEU A 756 11.03 -43.54 2.03
C LEU A 756 11.07 -44.76 2.96
N PRO A 757 12.06 -44.84 3.87
CA PRO A 757 11.96 -45.69 5.05
C PRO A 757 10.67 -45.35 5.82
N ARG A 758 9.97 -46.37 6.33
CA ARG A 758 8.61 -46.18 6.88
C ARG A 758 8.50 -45.11 7.96
N LYS A 759 9.45 -45.08 8.91
CA LYS A 759 9.51 -44.04 9.96
C LYS A 759 9.66 -42.62 9.40
N ILE A 760 10.48 -42.45 8.37
CA ILE A 760 10.68 -41.14 7.71
C ILE A 760 9.43 -40.76 6.92
N ALA A 761 8.78 -41.73 6.27
CA ALA A 761 7.50 -41.52 5.60
C ALA A 761 6.42 -41.01 6.59
N ALA A 762 6.28 -41.65 7.75
CA ALA A 762 5.36 -41.22 8.80
C ALA A 762 5.64 -39.78 9.26
N ALA A 763 6.87 -39.48 9.66
CA ALA A 763 7.25 -38.13 10.06
C ALA A 763 7.09 -37.09 8.92
N THR A 764 7.27 -37.48 7.66
CA THR A 764 7.09 -36.58 6.50
C THR A 764 5.62 -36.28 6.26
N PHE A 765 4.76 -37.26 6.53
CA PHE A 765 3.32 -37.14 6.39
C PHE A 765 2.72 -36.14 7.36
N GLU A 766 3.22 -36.10 8.60
CA GLU A 766 2.78 -35.20 9.67
C GLU A 766 2.88 -33.72 9.26
N TYR A 767 3.90 -33.33 8.49
CA TYR A 767 4.07 -31.96 8.00
C TYR A 767 3.21 -31.57 6.78
N LEU A 768 2.49 -32.52 6.17
CA LEU A 768 1.59 -32.23 5.05
C LEU A 768 0.28 -31.62 5.57
N SER A 769 -0.32 -30.71 4.79
CA SER A 769 -1.68 -30.24 5.10
C SER A 769 -2.69 -31.39 5.08
N GLY A 770 -3.75 -31.36 5.90
CA GLY A 770 -4.77 -32.41 5.97
C GLY A 770 -5.38 -32.82 4.62
N GLU A 771 -5.54 -31.87 3.68
CA GLU A 771 -6.02 -32.17 2.32
C GLU A 771 -5.01 -33.01 1.50
N ALA A 772 -3.71 -32.70 1.63
CA ALA A 772 -2.64 -33.46 0.99
C ALA A 772 -2.50 -34.84 1.64
N GLN A 773 -2.61 -34.93 2.97
CA GLN A 773 -2.66 -36.18 3.73
C GLN A 773 -3.80 -37.08 3.25
N GLU A 774 -5.03 -36.56 3.18
CA GLU A 774 -6.20 -37.31 2.72
C GLU A 774 -6.07 -37.76 1.26
N SER A 775 -5.60 -36.86 0.38
CA SER A 775 -5.42 -37.14 -1.05
C SER A 775 -4.35 -38.21 -1.28
N LEU A 776 -3.23 -38.13 -0.57
CA LEU A 776 -2.14 -39.09 -0.65
C LEU A 776 -2.58 -40.47 -0.14
N LEU A 777 -3.24 -40.54 1.02
CA LEU A 777 -3.77 -41.80 1.56
C LEU A 777 -4.78 -42.47 0.62
N LYS A 778 -5.68 -41.70 -0.01
CA LYS A 778 -6.63 -42.23 -1.00
C LYS A 778 -5.96 -42.75 -2.26
N ALA A 779 -4.80 -42.19 -2.62
CA ALA A 779 -4.03 -42.59 -3.80
C ALA A 779 -3.10 -43.79 -3.53
N MET A 780 -2.82 -44.10 -2.26
CA MET A 780 -1.98 -45.23 -1.84
C MET A 780 -2.76 -46.54 -1.78
N ALA A 781 -2.04 -47.67 -1.90
CA ALA A 781 -2.61 -48.99 -1.65
C ALA A 781 -2.92 -49.15 -0.16
N SER A 782 -3.97 -49.91 0.19
CA SER A 782 -4.40 -50.11 1.59
C SER A 782 -3.31 -50.66 2.51
N GLU A 783 -2.39 -51.45 1.97
CA GLU A 783 -1.24 -52.00 2.71
C GLU A 783 -0.20 -50.92 3.07
N ASP A 784 0.09 -50.02 2.13
CA ASP A 784 1.02 -48.91 2.33
C ASP A 784 0.41 -47.86 3.28
N ALA A 785 -0.90 -47.61 3.16
CA ALA A 785 -1.66 -46.78 4.08
C ALA A 785 -1.70 -47.37 5.51
N ALA A 786 -1.90 -48.68 5.64
CA ALA A 786 -1.86 -49.36 6.93
C ALA A 786 -0.47 -49.24 7.57
N ALA A 787 0.61 -49.48 6.81
CA ALA A 787 1.97 -49.34 7.32
C ALA A 787 2.25 -47.92 7.82
N LEU A 788 1.88 -46.91 7.03
CA LEU A 788 2.01 -45.50 7.40
C LEU A 788 1.29 -45.20 8.72
N LEU A 789 0.01 -45.55 8.83
CA LEU A 789 -0.82 -45.26 10.01
C LEU A 789 -0.31 -45.97 11.29
N ASN A 790 0.32 -47.13 11.16
CA ASN A 790 0.89 -47.84 12.31
C ASN A 790 2.25 -47.26 12.74
N ASP A 791 2.96 -46.56 11.86
CA ASP A 791 4.26 -45.95 12.14
C ASP A 791 4.18 -44.46 12.51
N MET A 792 3.00 -43.83 12.43
CA MET A 792 2.73 -42.45 12.87
C MET A 792 2.71 -42.32 14.40
N ALA A 793 3.09 -41.14 14.91
CA ALA A 793 2.96 -40.82 16.33
C ALA A 793 1.48 -40.90 16.79
N PRO A 794 1.19 -41.39 18.02
CA PRO A 794 -0.19 -41.65 18.45
C PRO A 794 -1.11 -40.43 18.50
N ASP A 795 -0.58 -39.29 18.92
CA ASP A 795 -1.17 -37.95 18.94
C ASP A 795 -1.45 -37.45 17.52
N ASP A 796 -0.46 -37.44 16.64
CA ASP A 796 -0.64 -37.02 15.24
C ASP A 796 -1.66 -37.89 14.49
N ARG A 797 -1.63 -39.20 14.74
CA ARG A 797 -2.63 -40.11 14.20
C ARG A 797 -4.01 -39.80 14.74
N THR A 798 -4.14 -39.44 16.02
CA THR A 798 -5.43 -39.07 16.62
C THR A 798 -5.95 -37.79 15.99
N LYS A 799 -5.10 -36.77 15.85
CA LYS A 799 -5.39 -35.50 15.16
C LYS A 799 -5.89 -35.75 13.73
N PHE A 800 -5.14 -36.52 12.94
CA PHE A 800 -5.53 -36.88 11.58
C PHE A 800 -6.88 -37.63 11.52
N LEU A 801 -7.10 -38.59 12.41
CA LEU A 801 -8.35 -39.38 12.44
C LEU A 801 -9.57 -38.56 12.88
N GLU A 802 -9.38 -37.52 13.67
CA GLU A 802 -10.42 -36.60 14.15
C GLU A 802 -10.92 -35.66 13.03
N GLU A 803 -10.04 -35.23 12.13
CA GLU A 803 -10.41 -34.40 10.98
C GLU A 803 -11.24 -35.16 9.92
N LEU A 804 -11.25 -36.50 9.98
CA LEU A 804 -11.92 -37.34 9.00
C LEU A 804 -13.39 -37.63 9.35
N PRO A 805 -14.25 -37.86 8.34
CA PRO A 805 -15.61 -38.35 8.58
C PRO A 805 -15.61 -39.70 9.30
N ALA A 806 -16.55 -39.90 10.23
CA ALA A 806 -16.65 -41.11 11.06
C ALA A 806 -16.71 -42.46 10.29
N SER A 807 -17.11 -42.45 9.01
CA SER A 807 -17.03 -43.63 8.15
C SER A 807 -15.62 -43.94 7.68
N ALA A 808 -14.83 -42.92 7.34
CA ALA A 808 -13.43 -43.03 6.95
C ALA A 808 -12.58 -43.41 8.17
N THR A 809 -12.78 -42.76 9.32
CA THR A 809 -12.11 -43.09 10.58
C THR A 809 -12.28 -44.56 10.94
N ARG A 810 -13.51 -45.11 10.84
CA ARG A 810 -13.75 -46.55 11.10
C ARG A 810 -13.02 -47.48 10.13
N GLN A 811 -12.88 -47.10 8.87
CA GLN A 811 -12.14 -47.88 7.88
C GLN A 811 -10.63 -47.88 8.18
N LEU A 812 -10.07 -46.71 8.52
CA LEU A 812 -8.65 -46.58 8.83
C LEU A 812 -8.28 -47.23 10.17
N LEU A 813 -9.15 -47.14 11.20
CA LEU A 813 -8.97 -47.86 12.46
C LEU A 813 -8.89 -49.38 12.24
N ALA A 814 -9.60 -49.92 11.25
CA ALA A 814 -9.56 -51.34 10.91
C ALA A 814 -8.21 -51.78 10.29
N LEU A 815 -7.38 -50.84 9.83
CA LEU A 815 -6.04 -51.08 9.29
C LEU A 815 -4.94 -51.05 10.35
N LEU A 816 -5.23 -50.50 11.55
CA LEU A 816 -4.29 -50.47 12.66
C LEU A 816 -4.10 -51.86 13.29
N THR A 817 -2.89 -52.12 13.79
CA THR A 817 -2.59 -53.30 14.63
C THR A 817 -3.43 -53.27 15.91
N PRO A 818 -3.62 -54.42 16.59
CA PRO A 818 -4.38 -54.46 17.83
C PRO A 818 -3.87 -53.49 18.90
N GLU A 819 -2.54 -53.33 19.03
CA GLU A 819 -1.94 -52.39 19.98
C GLU A 819 -2.24 -50.94 19.61
N GLU A 820 -1.91 -50.52 18.39
CA GLU A 820 -2.09 -49.15 17.92
C GLU A 820 -3.58 -48.75 17.87
N ARG A 821 -4.45 -49.70 17.51
CA ARG A 821 -5.91 -49.49 17.54
C ARG A 821 -6.40 -49.24 18.96
N SER A 822 -5.90 -49.98 19.95
CA SER A 822 -6.28 -49.77 21.35
C SER A 822 -5.90 -48.37 21.82
N VAL A 823 -4.70 -47.90 21.46
CA VAL A 823 -4.24 -46.54 21.77
C VAL A 823 -5.13 -45.50 21.07
N ALA A 824 -5.31 -45.60 19.75
CA ALA A 824 -6.12 -44.66 18.99
C ALA A 824 -7.57 -44.59 19.49
N VAL A 825 -8.20 -45.72 19.82
CA VAL A 825 -9.55 -45.75 20.39
C VAL A 825 -9.60 -45.12 21.78
N THR A 826 -8.54 -45.27 22.58
CA THR A 826 -8.45 -44.65 23.90
C THR A 826 -8.33 -43.13 23.78
N LEU A 827 -7.45 -42.63 22.90
CA LEU A 827 -7.25 -41.19 22.67
C LEU A 827 -8.51 -40.54 22.07
N LEU A 828 -9.12 -41.15 21.03
CA LEU A 828 -10.41 -40.73 20.47
C LEU A 828 -11.59 -40.88 21.45
N GLY A 829 -11.41 -41.62 22.53
CA GLY A 829 -12.40 -41.79 23.59
C GLY A 829 -12.48 -40.60 24.56
N TYR A 830 -11.43 -39.76 24.62
CA TYR A 830 -11.45 -38.53 25.41
C TYR A 830 -12.37 -37.47 24.74
N PRO A 831 -12.88 -36.49 25.52
CA PRO A 831 -13.67 -35.40 24.96
C PRO A 831 -12.90 -34.65 23.85
N GLU A 832 -13.59 -34.24 22.80
CA GLU A 832 -13.03 -33.36 21.76
C GLU A 832 -12.49 -32.06 22.39
N GLY A 833 -11.35 -31.56 21.91
CA GLY A 833 -10.67 -30.39 22.47
C GLY A 833 -10.03 -30.58 23.86
N SER A 834 -9.98 -31.81 24.39
CA SER A 834 -9.30 -32.08 25.66
C SER A 834 -7.82 -32.44 25.48
N ILE A 835 -7.03 -32.23 26.54
CA ILE A 835 -5.61 -32.60 26.59
C ILE A 835 -5.40 -34.09 26.31
N GLY A 836 -6.35 -34.95 26.69
CA GLY A 836 -6.31 -36.39 26.41
C GLY A 836 -6.33 -36.75 24.92
N ARG A 837 -6.77 -35.84 24.03
CA ARG A 837 -6.67 -36.02 22.58
C ARG A 837 -5.37 -35.50 21.97
N LEU A 838 -4.73 -34.56 22.66
CA LEU A 838 -3.45 -33.98 22.28
C LEU A 838 -2.26 -34.78 22.84
N MET A 839 -2.49 -35.65 23.81
CA MET A 839 -1.41 -36.36 24.49
C MET A 839 -0.92 -37.58 23.71
N THR A 840 0.37 -37.87 23.87
CA THR A 840 0.98 -39.13 23.46
C THR A 840 1.29 -40.02 24.66
N PRO A 841 1.01 -41.34 24.60
CA PRO A 841 1.42 -42.30 25.64
C PRO A 841 2.92 -42.65 25.55
N ASN A 842 3.64 -42.16 24.53
CA ASN A 842 5.05 -42.47 24.30
C ASN A 842 5.94 -41.62 25.20
N TYR A 843 6.05 -41.97 26.48
CA TYR A 843 6.91 -41.29 27.44
C TYR A 843 7.80 -42.25 28.22
N THR A 844 8.90 -41.73 28.75
CA THR A 844 9.81 -42.49 29.63
C THR A 844 9.55 -42.17 31.09
N SER A 845 9.24 -43.21 31.88
CA SER A 845 9.10 -43.10 33.34
C SER A 845 10.08 -44.00 34.09
N VAL A 846 10.46 -43.58 35.29
CA VAL A 846 11.43 -44.25 36.18
C VAL A 846 10.92 -44.28 37.61
N ARG A 847 11.55 -45.09 38.47
CA ARG A 847 11.20 -45.20 39.89
C ARG A 847 12.20 -44.49 40.78
N GLU A 848 11.74 -44.00 41.93
CA GLU A 848 12.56 -43.21 42.85
C GLU A 848 13.73 -43.99 43.48
N ASP A 849 13.62 -45.32 43.57
CA ASP A 849 14.61 -46.22 44.17
C ASP A 849 15.70 -46.68 43.19
N TRP A 850 15.57 -46.36 41.90
CA TRP A 850 16.54 -46.74 40.89
C TRP A 850 17.83 -45.91 41.02
N THR A 851 18.98 -46.53 40.73
CA THR A 851 20.24 -45.80 40.59
C THR A 851 20.28 -45.04 39.27
N ILE A 852 21.02 -43.93 39.23
CA ILE A 852 21.20 -43.15 38.00
C ILE A 852 21.81 -44.01 36.89
N GLN A 853 22.75 -44.91 37.22
CA GLN A 853 23.29 -45.87 36.26
C GLN A 853 22.20 -46.74 35.63
N TYR A 854 21.32 -47.32 36.45
CA TYR A 854 20.24 -48.17 35.97
C TYR A 854 19.25 -47.39 35.11
N VAL A 855 18.92 -46.15 35.49
CA VAL A 855 18.06 -45.26 34.69
C VAL A 855 18.68 -44.99 33.32
N LEU A 856 19.97 -44.64 33.25
CA LEU A 856 20.64 -44.38 31.98
C LEU A 856 20.68 -45.63 31.09
N ASP A 857 20.90 -46.81 31.66
CA ASP A 857 20.88 -48.08 30.93
C ASP A 857 19.46 -48.46 30.47
N TYR A 858 18.45 -48.16 31.29
CA TYR A 858 17.03 -48.31 30.93
C TYR A 858 16.65 -47.40 29.76
N ILE A 859 17.03 -46.12 29.82
CA ILE A 859 16.80 -45.13 28.75
C ILE A 859 17.51 -45.56 27.46
N ARG A 860 18.75 -46.05 27.53
CA ARG A 860 19.47 -46.56 26.34
C ARG A 860 18.76 -47.73 25.66
N THR A 861 18.06 -48.55 26.43
CA THR A 861 17.38 -49.76 25.92
C THR A 861 15.95 -49.48 25.45
N HIS A 862 15.21 -48.61 26.14
CA HIS A 862 13.77 -48.41 25.92
C HIS A 862 13.40 -46.99 25.45
N GLY A 863 14.31 -46.02 25.54
CA GLY A 863 14.03 -44.61 25.24
C GLY A 863 13.82 -44.27 23.76
N GLN A 864 14.13 -45.18 22.83
CA GLN A 864 13.94 -44.95 21.38
C GLN A 864 12.47 -44.85 20.95
N ASN A 865 11.54 -45.30 21.79
CA ASN A 865 10.10 -45.24 21.53
C ASN A 865 9.41 -44.11 22.32
N SER A 866 10.18 -43.20 22.95
CA SER A 866 9.67 -42.05 23.69
C SER A 866 9.60 -40.84 22.78
N GLU A 867 8.51 -40.07 22.85
CA GLU A 867 8.31 -38.84 22.07
C GLU A 867 9.43 -37.84 22.34
N THR A 868 9.73 -37.64 23.62
CA THR A 868 10.88 -36.84 24.04
C THR A 868 11.59 -37.50 25.22
N LEU A 869 12.90 -37.30 25.26
CA LEU A 869 13.75 -37.64 26.40
C LEU A 869 14.17 -36.40 27.19
N ASN A 870 13.71 -35.19 26.83
CA ASN A 870 14.12 -33.96 27.50
C ASN A 870 13.73 -33.92 28.99
N VAL A 871 12.63 -34.59 29.34
CA VAL A 871 12.10 -34.73 30.70
C VAL A 871 11.80 -36.21 30.95
N ILE A 872 12.22 -36.70 32.12
CA ILE A 872 11.97 -38.05 32.59
C ILE A 872 11.04 -37.97 33.80
N TYR A 873 9.98 -38.77 33.78
CA TYR A 873 8.94 -38.71 34.79
C TYR A 873 9.17 -39.76 35.87
N VAL A 874 9.02 -39.38 37.14
CA VAL A 874 9.23 -40.28 38.28
C VAL A 874 7.88 -40.73 38.81
N VAL A 875 7.64 -42.04 38.88
CA VAL A 875 6.36 -42.64 39.30
C VAL A 875 6.52 -43.60 40.49
N ASP A 876 5.43 -43.81 41.24
CA ASP A 876 5.36 -44.80 42.33
C ASP A 876 5.06 -46.22 41.82
N ASP A 877 4.94 -47.18 42.75
CA ASP A 877 4.59 -48.57 42.44
C ASP A 877 3.26 -48.74 41.71
N ARG A 878 2.36 -47.76 41.82
CA ARG A 878 1.01 -47.72 41.25
C ARG A 878 0.93 -46.84 39.99
N GLY A 879 2.05 -46.27 39.54
CA GLY A 879 2.10 -45.39 38.37
C GLY A 879 1.72 -43.94 38.64
N VAL A 880 1.56 -43.54 39.91
CA VAL A 880 1.24 -42.16 40.30
C VAL A 880 2.47 -41.28 40.07
N LEU A 881 2.30 -40.14 39.40
CA LEU A 881 3.36 -39.17 39.16
C LEU A 881 3.82 -38.53 40.49
N ILE A 882 5.11 -38.62 40.78
CA ILE A 882 5.74 -38.05 41.97
C ILE A 882 6.67 -36.87 41.65
N ASP A 883 7.32 -36.89 40.46
CA ASP A 883 8.22 -35.80 40.05
C ASP A 883 8.50 -35.77 38.53
N ASP A 884 9.05 -34.66 38.03
CA ASP A 884 9.49 -34.51 36.63
C ASP A 884 10.90 -33.90 36.53
N ILE A 885 11.87 -34.68 36.06
CA ILE A 885 13.29 -34.31 36.11
C ILE A 885 13.85 -34.17 34.70
N ARG A 886 14.53 -33.07 34.40
CA ARG A 886 15.19 -32.86 33.10
C ARG A 886 16.32 -33.88 32.92
N ILE A 887 16.45 -34.46 31.73
CA ILE A 887 17.47 -35.50 31.47
C ILE A 887 18.90 -35.04 31.77
N ARG A 888 19.17 -33.74 31.60
CA ARG A 888 20.45 -33.12 31.95
C ARG A 888 20.85 -33.40 33.40
N GLU A 889 19.91 -33.44 34.34
CA GLU A 889 20.21 -33.69 35.76
C GLU A 889 20.68 -35.14 35.98
N PHE A 890 20.11 -36.12 35.25
CA PHE A 890 20.59 -37.51 35.28
C PHE A 890 21.99 -37.65 34.67
N LEU A 891 22.30 -36.88 33.62
CA LEU A 891 23.60 -36.92 32.95
C LEU A 891 24.74 -36.29 33.78
N LEU A 892 24.43 -35.30 34.64
CA LEU A 892 25.41 -34.59 35.46
C LEU A 892 25.63 -35.22 36.84
N THR A 893 24.76 -36.16 37.23
CA THR A 893 24.77 -36.76 38.57
C THR A 893 25.61 -38.04 38.60
N SER A 894 26.23 -38.32 39.75
CA SER A 894 27.00 -39.55 39.93
C SER A 894 26.14 -40.80 39.66
N PRO A 895 26.60 -41.77 38.85
CA PRO A 895 25.84 -42.98 38.53
C PRO A 895 25.42 -43.82 39.74
N ALA A 896 26.12 -43.65 40.88
CA ALA A 896 25.87 -44.35 42.13
C ALA A 896 24.73 -43.74 42.97
N ASN A 897 24.32 -42.51 42.69
CA ASN A 897 23.19 -41.88 43.37
C ASN A 897 21.87 -42.53 42.93
N THR A 898 20.81 -42.30 43.69
CA THR A 898 19.45 -42.73 43.37
C THR A 898 18.64 -41.59 42.76
N VAL A 899 17.55 -41.92 42.05
CA VAL A 899 16.61 -40.91 41.52
C VAL A 899 16.05 -40.05 42.66
N ARG A 900 15.78 -40.64 43.82
CA ARG A 900 15.34 -39.93 45.03
C ARG A 900 16.28 -38.78 45.44
N ASP A 901 17.58 -38.89 45.17
CA ASP A 901 18.55 -37.83 45.48
C ASP A 901 18.43 -36.61 44.55
N LEU A 902 17.77 -36.77 43.40
CA LEU A 902 17.51 -35.71 42.40
C LEU A 902 16.12 -35.09 42.49
N MET A 903 15.19 -35.74 43.19
CA MET A 903 13.81 -35.30 43.29
C MET A 903 13.69 -34.05 44.16
N ASP A 904 12.91 -33.07 43.69
CA ASP A 904 12.48 -31.91 44.48
C ASP A 904 10.95 -31.90 44.73
N ARG A 905 10.24 -32.87 44.13
CA ARG A 905 8.78 -33.07 44.18
C ARG A 905 8.01 -31.84 43.69
N ARG A 906 8.58 -31.08 42.77
CA ARG A 906 7.97 -29.88 42.18
C ARG A 906 7.73 -30.08 40.69
N PHE A 907 6.61 -30.72 40.41
CA PHE A 907 6.12 -30.89 39.04
C PHE A 907 4.78 -30.18 38.84
N VAL A 908 4.48 -29.90 37.58
CA VAL A 908 3.17 -29.42 37.13
C VAL A 908 2.62 -30.44 36.16
N ALA A 909 1.40 -30.91 36.39
CA ALA A 909 0.75 -31.90 35.54
C ALA A 909 -0.60 -31.36 35.03
N LEU A 910 -0.92 -31.74 33.81
CA LEU A 910 -2.21 -31.52 33.17
C LEU A 910 -3.11 -32.74 33.43
N LYS A 911 -4.43 -32.56 33.46
CA LYS A 911 -5.36 -33.70 33.47
C LYS A 911 -5.80 -34.01 32.05
N ALA A 912 -6.00 -35.28 31.72
CA ALA A 912 -6.49 -35.64 30.38
C ALA A 912 -7.87 -35.05 30.03
N THR A 913 -8.66 -34.68 31.04
CA THR A 913 -9.98 -34.04 30.85
C THR A 913 -9.92 -32.51 30.82
N ASP A 914 -8.76 -31.91 31.07
CA ASP A 914 -8.63 -30.45 30.99
C ASP A 914 -8.75 -30.00 29.52
N ASP A 915 -9.18 -28.77 29.31
CA ASP A 915 -9.26 -28.14 27.99
C ASP A 915 -7.87 -27.85 27.43
N GLN A 916 -7.67 -28.06 26.12
CA GLN A 916 -6.39 -27.87 25.45
C GLN A 916 -5.81 -26.44 25.57
N GLU A 917 -6.63 -25.40 25.70
CA GLU A 917 -6.15 -24.02 25.93
C GLU A 917 -5.48 -23.86 27.30
N THR A 918 -5.82 -24.72 28.25
CA THR A 918 -5.14 -24.78 29.56
C THR A 918 -3.66 -25.10 29.37
N ALA A 919 -3.33 -26.00 28.43
CA ALA A 919 -1.96 -26.35 28.11
C ALA A 919 -1.17 -25.11 27.66
N VAL A 920 -1.72 -24.28 26.77
CA VAL A 920 -1.09 -23.03 26.30
C VAL A 920 -0.68 -22.14 27.48
N THR A 921 -1.57 -21.99 28.46
CA THR A 921 -1.32 -21.16 29.65
C THR A 921 -0.23 -21.76 30.53
N VAL A 922 -0.24 -23.07 30.75
CA VAL A 922 0.74 -23.76 31.61
C VAL A 922 2.12 -23.77 30.96
N PHE A 923 2.22 -24.12 29.67
CA PHE A 923 3.47 -24.08 28.90
C PHE A 923 4.10 -22.68 28.93
N ARG A 924 3.32 -21.62 28.68
CA ARG A 924 3.80 -20.23 28.72
C ARG A 924 4.31 -19.80 30.09
N ARG A 925 3.73 -20.34 31.17
CA ARG A 925 4.09 -19.97 32.54
C ARG A 925 5.32 -20.74 33.04
N GLU A 926 5.40 -22.02 32.73
CA GLU A 926 6.39 -22.94 33.33
C GLU A 926 7.63 -23.16 32.44
N ASP A 927 7.63 -22.69 31.19
CA ASP A 927 8.76 -22.76 30.24
C ASP A 927 9.32 -24.20 30.11
N ARG A 928 8.39 -25.14 29.93
CA ARG A 928 8.64 -26.58 29.80
C ARG A 928 8.57 -26.98 28.32
N SER A 929 9.37 -27.95 27.88
CA SER A 929 9.30 -28.51 26.52
C SER A 929 8.24 -29.59 26.36
N ALA A 930 7.88 -30.24 27.47
CA ALA A 930 6.79 -31.22 27.55
C ALA A 930 6.20 -31.20 28.96
N LEU A 931 4.92 -31.55 29.08
CA LEU A 931 4.19 -31.62 30.35
C LEU A 931 3.54 -33.00 30.52
N PRO A 932 3.55 -33.56 31.75
CA PRO A 932 2.88 -34.82 32.03
C PRO A 932 1.36 -34.66 32.06
N VAL A 933 0.66 -35.67 31.55
CA VAL A 933 -0.79 -35.79 31.58
C VAL A 933 -1.18 -36.93 32.52
N THR A 934 -2.04 -36.60 33.48
CA THR A 934 -2.51 -37.52 34.52
C THR A 934 -4.00 -37.79 34.42
N ASP A 935 -4.42 -38.94 34.94
CA ASP A 935 -5.82 -39.25 35.13
C ASP A 935 -6.38 -38.59 36.41
N SER A 936 -7.65 -38.86 36.73
CA SER A 936 -8.29 -38.35 37.95
C SER A 936 -7.68 -38.85 39.27
N THR A 937 -6.88 -39.92 39.23
CA THR A 937 -6.23 -40.54 40.40
C THR A 937 -4.77 -40.15 40.55
N GLY A 938 -4.22 -39.36 39.60
CA GLY A 938 -2.84 -38.90 39.57
C GLY A 938 -1.87 -39.85 38.87
N VAL A 939 -2.39 -40.89 38.20
CA VAL A 939 -1.59 -41.83 37.41
C VAL A 939 -1.16 -41.15 36.11
N LEU A 940 0.13 -41.26 35.78
CA LEU A 940 0.68 -40.75 34.52
C LEU A 940 0.18 -41.61 33.36
N ILE A 941 -0.49 -40.99 32.39
CA ILE A 941 -1.10 -41.70 31.25
C ILE A 941 -0.60 -41.21 29.89
N GLY A 942 0.05 -40.04 29.85
CA GLY A 942 0.63 -39.49 28.63
C GLY A 942 1.44 -38.23 28.91
N ILE A 943 1.93 -37.62 27.84
CA ILE A 943 2.58 -36.31 27.86
C ILE A 943 2.07 -35.46 26.69
N VAL A 944 2.21 -34.14 26.79
CA VAL A 944 1.99 -33.20 25.70
C VAL A 944 3.29 -32.43 25.47
N THR A 945 3.60 -32.10 24.22
CA THR A 945 4.78 -31.34 23.81
C THR A 945 4.42 -29.87 23.52
N VAL A 946 5.42 -29.00 23.46
CA VAL A 946 5.20 -27.56 23.26
C VAL A 946 4.75 -27.22 21.83
N ASP A 947 5.21 -27.98 20.84
CA ASP A 947 4.90 -27.81 19.43
C ASP A 947 3.42 -28.06 19.13
N ASP A 948 2.83 -29.12 19.69
CA ASP A 948 1.39 -29.37 19.59
C ASP A 948 0.54 -28.25 20.20
N VAL A 949 1.03 -27.67 21.31
CA VAL A 949 0.35 -26.59 22.01
C VAL A 949 0.45 -25.26 21.26
N LEU A 950 1.46 -25.07 20.41
CA LEU A 950 1.56 -23.88 19.55
C LEU A 950 0.45 -23.86 18.49
N ASP A 951 0.13 -25.01 17.88
CA ASP A 951 -0.99 -25.13 16.95
C ASP A 951 -2.32 -24.79 17.62
N VAL A 952 -2.54 -25.30 18.84
CA VAL A 952 -3.73 -24.99 19.65
C VAL A 952 -3.83 -23.49 19.94
N ALA A 953 -2.71 -22.83 20.25
CA ALA A 953 -2.69 -21.40 20.52
C ALA A 953 -3.10 -20.55 19.29
N GLU A 954 -2.68 -20.94 18.08
CA GLU A 954 -3.06 -20.26 16.84
C GLU A 954 -4.56 -20.45 16.52
N ALA A 955 -5.07 -21.68 16.70
CA ALA A 955 -6.47 -22.00 16.49
C ALA A 955 -7.39 -21.21 17.45
N ALA A 956 -7.07 -21.21 18.75
CA ALA A 956 -7.83 -20.47 19.76
C ALA A 956 -7.85 -18.95 19.48
N ALA A 957 -6.71 -18.37 19.09
CA ALA A 957 -6.64 -16.95 18.72
C ALA A 957 -7.51 -16.61 17.50
N THR A 958 -7.57 -17.52 16.52
CA THR A 958 -8.42 -17.37 15.33
C THR A 958 -9.90 -17.46 15.68
N GLU A 959 -10.28 -18.40 16.53
CA GLU A 959 -11.63 -18.56 17.04
C GLU A 959 -12.12 -17.32 17.80
N ASP A 960 -11.30 -16.80 18.73
CA ASP A 960 -11.61 -15.59 19.50
C ASP A 960 -11.94 -14.40 18.59
N ILE A 961 -11.15 -14.19 17.54
CA ILE A 961 -11.37 -13.11 16.57
C ILE A 961 -12.73 -13.26 15.86
N GLN A 962 -13.11 -14.48 15.51
CA GLN A 962 -14.38 -14.75 14.82
C GLN A 962 -15.57 -14.60 15.76
N ARG A 963 -15.47 -15.05 17.02
CA ARG A 963 -16.50 -14.89 18.05
C ARG A 963 -16.78 -13.41 18.37
N VAL A 964 -15.73 -12.58 18.47
CA VAL A 964 -15.85 -11.12 18.65
C VAL A 964 -16.69 -10.46 17.55
N GLY A 965 -16.60 -10.98 16.32
CA GLY A 965 -17.36 -10.50 15.16
C GLY A 965 -18.86 -10.83 15.18
N GLY A 966 -19.36 -11.60 16.17
CA GLY A 966 -20.75 -12.04 16.23
C GLY A 966 -21.06 -13.19 15.29
N SER A 967 -20.10 -14.09 15.10
CA SER A 967 -20.28 -15.37 14.39
C SER A 967 -19.79 -16.52 15.25
N GLU A 968 -20.38 -17.69 15.05
CA GLU A 968 -19.76 -18.93 15.52
C GLU A 968 -18.45 -19.15 14.75
N ALA A 969 -17.44 -19.73 15.41
CA ALA A 969 -16.17 -20.00 14.78
C ALA A 969 -16.32 -20.99 13.61
N LEU A 970 -15.51 -20.75 12.58
CA LEU A 970 -15.40 -21.58 11.40
C LEU A 970 -14.41 -22.70 11.70
N ASP A 971 -14.85 -23.93 11.50
CA ASP A 971 -14.04 -25.14 11.69
C ASP A 971 -13.16 -25.44 10.44
N GLU A 972 -13.25 -24.59 9.40
CA GLU A 972 -12.55 -24.74 8.11
C GLU A 972 -12.09 -23.38 7.55
N PRO A 973 -11.06 -23.34 6.67
CA PRO A 973 -10.65 -22.12 5.99
C PRO A 973 -11.77 -21.44 5.22
N TYR A 974 -11.82 -20.10 5.27
CA TYR A 974 -12.91 -19.28 4.73
C TYR A 974 -13.30 -19.56 3.27
N MET A 975 -12.32 -19.82 2.39
CA MET A 975 -12.59 -20.09 0.97
C MET A 975 -13.06 -21.52 0.68
N LYS A 976 -12.94 -22.42 1.66
CA LYS A 976 -13.25 -23.85 1.53
C LYS A 976 -14.59 -24.22 2.13
N ILE A 977 -15.01 -23.55 3.20
CA ILE A 977 -16.27 -23.85 3.87
C ILE A 977 -17.46 -23.76 2.92
N ALA A 978 -18.30 -24.79 2.92
CA ALA A 978 -19.49 -24.83 2.08
C ALA A 978 -20.45 -23.66 2.38
N PHE A 979 -21.00 -23.04 1.34
CA PHE A 979 -21.86 -21.86 1.46
C PHE A 979 -23.03 -22.05 2.45
N HIS A 980 -23.67 -23.23 2.46
CA HIS A 980 -24.74 -23.54 3.41
C HIS A 980 -24.25 -23.57 4.87
N ARG A 981 -23.09 -24.18 5.12
CA ARG A 981 -22.49 -24.25 6.46
C ARG A 981 -22.07 -22.86 6.94
N MET A 982 -21.56 -22.01 6.04
CA MET A 982 -21.29 -20.60 6.32
C MET A 982 -22.55 -19.84 6.73
N ILE A 983 -23.70 -20.09 6.09
CA ILE A 983 -24.98 -19.50 6.52
C ILE A 983 -25.35 -19.99 7.92
N GLN A 984 -25.26 -21.30 8.19
CA GLN A 984 -25.61 -21.85 9.51
C GLN A 984 -24.81 -21.21 10.66
N LYS A 985 -23.48 -21.08 10.50
CA LYS A 985 -22.56 -20.47 11.49
C LYS A 985 -22.85 -18.99 11.78
N ARG A 986 -23.59 -18.30 10.89
CA ARG A 986 -23.90 -16.85 11.02
C ARG A 986 -25.37 -16.57 11.30
N ALA A 987 -26.28 -17.35 10.72
CA ALA A 987 -27.72 -17.08 10.76
C ALA A 987 -28.28 -17.16 12.18
N GLY A 988 -27.80 -18.09 13.01
CA GLY A 988 -28.22 -18.19 14.41
C GLY A 988 -27.94 -16.90 15.19
N TRP A 989 -26.68 -16.45 15.14
CA TRP A 989 -26.26 -15.20 15.79
C TRP A 989 -26.97 -13.96 15.20
N LEU A 990 -27.06 -13.84 13.88
CA LEU A 990 -27.75 -12.71 13.23
C LEU A 990 -29.24 -12.67 13.59
N THR A 991 -29.90 -13.82 13.72
CA THR A 991 -31.31 -13.91 14.11
C THR A 991 -31.50 -13.49 15.57
N ALA A 992 -30.62 -13.95 16.47
CA ALA A 992 -30.66 -13.55 17.88
C ALA A 992 -30.45 -12.04 18.04
N LEU A 993 -29.46 -11.47 17.33
CA LEU A 993 -29.22 -10.02 17.30
C LEU A 993 -30.41 -9.26 16.72
N PHE A 994 -31.01 -9.73 15.62
CA PHE A 994 -32.20 -9.11 15.04
C PHE A 994 -33.39 -9.10 15.99
N ILE A 995 -33.65 -10.20 16.70
CA ILE A 995 -34.71 -10.26 17.72
C ILE A 995 -34.41 -9.28 18.87
N GLY A 996 -33.16 -9.19 19.30
CA GLY A 996 -32.73 -8.17 20.28
C GLY A 996 -32.98 -6.76 19.76
N GLU A 997 -32.66 -6.51 18.50
CA GLU A 997 -32.84 -5.21 17.84
C GLU A 997 -34.31 -4.82 17.75
N MET A 998 -35.25 -5.77 17.66
CA MET A 998 -36.69 -5.46 17.71
C MET A 998 -37.14 -4.78 19.02
N LEU A 999 -36.36 -4.89 20.10
CA LEU A 999 -36.62 -4.14 21.33
C LEU A 999 -36.46 -2.63 21.14
N THR A 1000 -35.68 -2.18 20.15
CA THR A 1000 -35.55 -0.76 19.82
C THR A 1000 -36.87 -0.18 19.34
N ALA A 1001 -37.64 -0.93 18.53
CA ALA A 1001 -38.97 -0.54 18.08
C ALA A 1001 -39.94 -0.42 19.27
N THR A 1002 -39.83 -1.32 20.25
CA THR A 1002 -40.63 -1.25 21.50
C THR A 1002 -40.25 -0.03 22.34
N ALA A 1003 -38.95 0.24 22.48
CA ALA A 1003 -38.45 1.42 23.17
C ALA A 1003 -38.91 2.72 22.48
N MET A 1004 -38.86 2.79 21.16
CA MET A 1004 -39.39 3.93 20.40
C MET A 1004 -40.90 4.10 20.61
N GLY A 1005 -41.67 3.00 20.60
CA GLY A 1005 -43.11 3.03 20.86
C GLY A 1005 -43.46 3.59 22.24
N ALA A 1006 -42.65 3.31 23.28
CA ALA A 1006 -42.84 3.87 24.62
C ALA A 1006 -42.70 5.41 24.67
N PHE A 1007 -41.99 6.01 23.70
CA PHE A 1007 -41.82 7.46 23.58
C PHE A 1007 -42.60 8.07 22.40
N GLU A 1008 -43.55 7.33 21.79
CA GLU A 1008 -44.30 7.76 20.60
C GLU A 1008 -44.96 9.13 20.79
N HIS A 1009 -45.60 9.36 21.94
CA HIS A 1009 -46.25 10.63 22.25
C HIS A 1009 -45.28 11.82 22.27
N GLU A 1010 -44.06 11.61 22.75
CA GLU A 1010 -43.04 12.67 22.81
C GLU A 1010 -42.37 12.87 21.45
N ILE A 1011 -42.22 11.79 20.67
CA ILE A 1011 -41.78 11.88 19.28
C ILE A 1011 -42.79 12.68 18.44
N GLU A 1012 -44.10 12.51 18.67
CA GLU A 1012 -45.14 13.27 17.97
C GLU A 1012 -45.03 14.79 18.26
N LYS A 1013 -44.81 15.17 19.52
CA LYS A 1013 -44.62 16.58 19.90
C LYS A 1013 -43.31 17.17 19.39
N ALA A 1014 -42.23 16.39 19.42
CA ALA A 1014 -40.88 16.82 19.05
C ALA A 1014 -40.28 15.93 17.96
N VAL A 1015 -40.93 15.88 16.79
CA VAL A 1015 -40.52 15.04 15.63
C VAL A 1015 -39.06 15.27 15.24
N VAL A 1016 -38.55 16.47 15.46
CA VAL A 1016 -37.15 16.84 15.20
C VAL A 1016 -36.14 15.98 15.95
N LEU A 1017 -36.49 15.43 17.13
CA LEU A 1017 -35.62 14.55 17.89
C LEU A 1017 -35.36 13.23 17.16
N ALA A 1018 -36.30 12.74 16.36
CA ALA A 1018 -36.17 11.51 15.60
C ALA A 1018 -35.02 11.59 14.56
N LEU A 1019 -34.70 12.80 14.06
CA LEU A 1019 -33.61 13.02 13.10
C LEU A 1019 -32.23 12.67 13.66
N PHE A 1020 -32.07 12.65 14.98
CA PHE A 1020 -30.80 12.37 15.64
C PHE A 1020 -30.70 10.94 16.18
N VAL A 1021 -31.78 10.17 16.14
CA VAL A 1021 -31.81 8.78 16.65
C VAL A 1021 -30.67 7.93 16.08
N PRO A 1022 -30.42 7.88 14.75
CA PRO A 1022 -29.32 7.09 14.20
C PRO A 1022 -27.94 7.53 14.71
N LEU A 1023 -27.76 8.83 14.92
CA LEU A 1023 -26.51 9.40 15.40
C LEU A 1023 -26.24 9.02 16.85
N ILE A 1024 -27.27 9.06 17.71
CA ILE A 1024 -27.16 8.71 19.12
C ILE A 1024 -26.85 7.22 19.29
N ILE A 1025 -27.68 6.38 18.69
CA ILE A 1025 -27.59 4.91 18.72
C ILE A 1025 -26.20 4.46 18.26
N SER A 1026 -25.78 4.88 17.06
CA SER A 1026 -24.48 4.49 16.50
C SER A 1026 -23.30 4.95 17.35
N SER A 1027 -23.36 6.14 17.97
CA SER A 1027 -22.26 6.64 18.81
C SER A 1027 -22.06 5.80 20.06
N GLY A 1028 -23.15 5.36 20.70
CA GLY A 1028 -23.10 4.45 21.84
C GLY A 1028 -22.57 3.07 21.45
N GLY A 1029 -23.17 2.44 20.42
CA GLY A 1029 -22.80 1.10 19.98
C GLY A 1029 -21.33 1.00 19.53
N ASN A 1030 -20.82 2.02 18.82
CA ASN A 1030 -19.41 2.09 18.41
C ASN A 1030 -18.46 2.21 19.62
N SER A 1031 -18.81 3.02 20.61
CA SER A 1031 -18.00 3.16 21.83
C SER A 1031 -17.99 1.86 22.64
N GLY A 1032 -19.15 1.21 22.79
CA GLY A 1032 -19.26 -0.07 23.49
C GLY A 1032 -18.50 -1.20 22.79
N SER A 1033 -18.57 -1.28 21.46
CA SER A 1033 -17.83 -2.26 20.67
C SER A 1033 -16.31 -2.14 20.85
N GLN A 1034 -15.80 -0.90 20.89
CA GLN A 1034 -14.38 -0.63 21.13
C GLN A 1034 -13.97 -1.06 22.54
N ALA A 1035 -14.75 -0.70 23.56
CA ALA A 1035 -14.49 -1.08 24.94
C ALA A 1035 -14.53 -2.61 25.14
N SER A 1036 -15.52 -3.29 24.55
CA SER A 1036 -15.67 -4.75 24.63
C SER A 1036 -14.47 -5.47 24.03
N THR A 1037 -14.05 -5.07 22.82
CA THR A 1037 -12.91 -5.70 22.13
C THR A 1037 -11.62 -5.60 22.96
N LEU A 1038 -11.36 -4.42 23.54
CA LEU A 1038 -10.17 -4.19 24.37
C LEU A 1038 -10.19 -5.02 25.66
N VAL A 1039 -11.34 -5.13 26.31
CA VAL A 1039 -11.49 -5.89 27.56
C VAL A 1039 -11.45 -7.40 27.32
N ILE A 1040 -12.12 -7.91 26.28
CA ILE A 1040 -12.09 -9.34 25.92
C ILE A 1040 -10.66 -9.80 25.71
N ARG A 1041 -9.88 -9.05 24.92
CA ARG A 1041 -8.47 -9.36 24.68
C ARG A 1041 -7.64 -9.32 25.97
N ALA A 1042 -7.85 -8.30 26.81
CA ALA A 1042 -7.11 -8.18 28.07
C ALA A 1042 -7.44 -9.32 29.05
N LEU A 1043 -8.68 -9.84 29.04
CA LEU A 1043 -9.09 -11.03 29.79
C LEU A 1043 -8.45 -12.30 29.22
N ALA A 1044 -8.47 -12.49 27.89
CA ALA A 1044 -7.90 -13.65 27.22
C ALA A 1044 -6.37 -13.76 27.42
N LEU A 1045 -5.65 -12.63 27.36
CA LEU A 1045 -4.21 -12.59 27.61
C LEU A 1045 -3.83 -12.76 29.09
N GLY A 1046 -4.79 -12.62 30.01
CA GLY A 1046 -4.58 -12.62 31.45
C GLY A 1046 -3.99 -11.31 32.00
N GLU A 1047 -3.99 -10.24 31.21
CA GLU A 1047 -3.55 -8.89 31.62
C GLU A 1047 -4.48 -8.29 32.68
N VAL A 1048 -5.75 -8.67 32.64
CA VAL A 1048 -6.81 -8.21 33.53
C VAL A 1048 -7.53 -9.42 34.10
N LYS A 1049 -7.78 -9.43 35.42
CA LYS A 1049 -8.51 -10.50 36.11
C LYS A 1049 -9.91 -10.04 36.48
N LEU A 1050 -10.80 -10.98 36.79
CA LEU A 1050 -12.17 -10.70 37.27
C LEU A 1050 -12.20 -9.71 38.45
N ILE A 1051 -11.20 -9.74 39.33
CA ILE A 1051 -11.11 -8.84 40.49
C ILE A 1051 -10.83 -7.38 40.11
N ASP A 1052 -10.28 -7.13 38.91
CA ASP A 1052 -9.91 -5.80 38.42
C ASP A 1052 -11.09 -5.02 37.81
N TRP A 1053 -12.30 -5.57 37.81
CA TRP A 1053 -13.49 -4.98 37.18
C TRP A 1053 -13.72 -3.52 37.60
N TRP A 1054 -13.52 -3.18 38.89
CA TRP A 1054 -13.68 -1.81 39.40
C TRP A 1054 -12.61 -0.85 38.85
N LYS A 1055 -11.37 -1.33 38.69
CA LYS A 1055 -10.26 -0.55 38.14
C LYS A 1055 -10.50 -0.24 36.67
N VAL A 1056 -11.00 -1.21 35.91
CA VAL A 1056 -11.41 -1.04 34.51
C VAL A 1056 -12.57 -0.05 34.42
N MET A 1057 -13.64 -0.26 35.19
CA MET A 1057 -14.81 0.61 35.18
C MET A 1057 -14.45 2.08 35.42
N ARG A 1058 -13.61 2.38 36.41
CA ARG A 1058 -13.20 3.76 36.71
C ARG A 1058 -12.41 4.41 35.57
N ARG A 1059 -11.59 3.63 34.86
CA ARG A 1059 -10.86 4.09 33.67
C ARG A 1059 -11.83 4.38 32.52
N GLU A 1060 -12.79 3.50 32.31
CA GLU A 1060 -13.77 3.63 31.23
C GLU A 1060 -14.81 4.74 31.48
N ILE A 1061 -15.13 5.06 32.74
CA ILE A 1061 -15.91 6.28 33.05
C ILE A 1061 -15.19 7.53 32.55
N GLY A 1062 -13.88 7.64 32.80
CA GLY A 1062 -13.09 8.78 32.33
C GLY A 1062 -13.03 8.85 30.81
N ALA A 1063 -12.81 7.71 30.15
CA ALA A 1063 -12.79 7.61 28.70
C ALA A 1063 -14.16 7.96 28.07
N GLY A 1064 -15.25 7.39 28.60
CA GLY A 1064 -16.61 7.61 28.13
C GLY A 1064 -17.06 9.07 28.27
N LEU A 1065 -16.75 9.73 29.40
CA LEU A 1065 -17.04 11.16 29.58
C LEU A 1065 -16.25 12.04 28.59
N ALA A 1066 -14.96 11.76 28.40
CA ALA A 1066 -14.12 12.53 27.48
C ALA A 1066 -14.58 12.37 26.02
N LEU A 1067 -14.78 11.13 25.56
CA LEU A 1067 -15.23 10.82 24.21
C LEU A 1067 -16.65 11.34 23.97
N GLY A 1068 -17.54 11.14 24.94
CA GLY A 1068 -18.90 11.67 24.93
C GLY A 1068 -18.93 13.20 24.85
N GLY A 1069 -18.06 13.89 25.59
CA GLY A 1069 -17.93 15.35 25.55
C GLY A 1069 -17.45 15.88 24.20
N ILE A 1070 -16.50 15.19 23.57
CA ILE A 1070 -16.03 15.52 22.21
C ILE A 1070 -17.17 15.38 21.21
N LEU A 1071 -17.85 14.23 21.19
CA LEU A 1071 -18.95 13.97 20.25
C LEU A 1071 -20.16 14.88 20.53
N GLY A 1072 -20.50 15.10 21.79
CA GLY A 1072 -21.56 16.01 22.22
C GLY A 1072 -21.30 17.45 21.81
N THR A 1073 -20.05 17.92 21.87
CA THR A 1073 -19.67 19.26 21.41
C THR A 1073 -19.83 19.39 19.89
N ILE A 1074 -19.41 18.38 19.14
CA ILE A 1074 -19.57 18.33 17.69
C ILE A 1074 -21.07 18.34 17.32
N GLY A 1075 -21.88 17.52 17.99
CA GLY A 1075 -23.34 17.49 17.80
C GLY A 1075 -23.99 18.84 18.08
N PHE A 1076 -23.63 19.49 19.20
CA PHE A 1076 -24.10 20.82 19.56
C PHE A 1076 -23.75 21.85 18.49
N LEU A 1077 -22.47 21.94 18.09
CA LEU A 1077 -22.00 22.89 17.09
C LEU A 1077 -22.70 22.68 15.74
N ARG A 1078 -22.92 21.43 15.35
CA ARG A 1078 -23.65 21.11 14.11
C ARG A 1078 -25.07 21.67 14.14
N ILE A 1079 -25.80 21.50 15.24
CA ILE A 1079 -27.17 22.01 15.38
C ILE A 1079 -27.17 23.54 15.44
N ALA A 1080 -26.24 24.14 16.20
CA ALA A 1080 -26.11 25.59 16.31
C ALA A 1080 -25.82 26.26 14.97
N ILE A 1081 -24.83 25.76 14.23
CA ILE A 1081 -24.48 26.28 12.90
C ILE A 1081 -25.65 26.12 11.94
N TRP A 1082 -26.31 24.95 11.93
CA TRP A 1082 -27.41 24.70 11.00
C TRP A 1082 -28.68 25.51 11.33
N SER A 1083 -28.92 25.82 12.61
CA SER A 1083 -30.02 26.71 13.03
C SER A 1083 -29.86 28.13 12.50
N ALA A 1084 -28.63 28.58 12.23
CA ALA A 1084 -28.37 29.89 11.65
C ALA A 1084 -28.80 29.98 10.16
N PHE A 1085 -28.97 28.83 9.50
CA PHE A 1085 -29.32 28.75 8.07
C PHE A 1085 -30.71 28.15 7.81
N SER A 1086 -31.31 27.49 8.81
CA SER A 1086 -32.56 26.76 8.67
C SER A 1086 -33.42 26.87 9.92
N THR A 1087 -34.72 27.07 9.73
CA THR A 1087 -35.72 27.06 10.82
C THR A 1087 -36.16 25.65 11.23
N LEU A 1088 -35.51 24.59 10.71
CA LEU A 1088 -35.87 23.19 10.91
C LEU A 1088 -35.97 22.78 12.39
N TYR A 1089 -35.15 23.36 13.27
CA TYR A 1089 -35.13 23.03 14.69
C TYR A 1089 -36.07 23.92 15.55
N GLY A 1090 -36.84 24.79 14.91
CA GLY A 1090 -37.79 25.71 15.56
C GLY A 1090 -37.12 26.80 16.40
N GLN A 1091 -37.95 27.54 17.16
CA GLN A 1091 -37.49 28.62 18.04
C GLN A 1091 -36.63 28.12 19.22
N HIS A 1092 -36.80 26.85 19.59
CA HIS A 1092 -36.12 26.20 20.73
C HIS A 1092 -34.89 25.38 20.31
N TRP A 1093 -34.25 25.70 19.18
CA TRP A 1093 -33.11 24.94 18.64
C TRP A 1093 -31.97 24.74 19.64
N LEU A 1094 -31.76 25.70 20.55
CA LEU A 1094 -30.72 25.63 21.58
C LEU A 1094 -30.99 24.48 22.57
N LEU A 1095 -32.26 24.29 22.96
CA LEU A 1095 -32.64 23.21 23.86
C LEU A 1095 -32.52 21.84 23.16
N VAL A 1096 -32.82 21.77 21.87
CA VAL A 1096 -32.57 20.56 21.05
C VAL A 1096 -31.07 20.27 20.96
N ALA A 1097 -30.24 21.29 20.75
CA ALA A 1097 -28.78 21.14 20.70
C ALA A 1097 -28.21 20.63 22.03
N LEU A 1098 -28.69 21.17 23.16
CA LEU A 1098 -28.31 20.69 24.49
C LEU A 1098 -28.79 19.26 24.74
N THR A 1099 -30.01 18.93 24.32
CA THR A 1099 -30.56 17.57 24.42
C THR A 1099 -29.67 16.55 23.72
N VAL A 1100 -29.31 16.81 22.45
CA VAL A 1100 -28.43 15.92 21.67
C VAL A 1100 -27.04 15.84 22.31
N SER A 1101 -26.48 16.98 22.73
CA SER A 1101 -25.14 17.04 23.33
C SER A 1101 -25.02 16.24 24.61
N ILE A 1102 -25.95 16.46 25.56
CA ILE A 1102 -25.96 15.77 26.86
C ILE A 1102 -26.28 14.29 26.68
N SER A 1103 -27.20 13.96 25.77
CA SER A 1103 -27.53 12.57 25.46
C SER A 1103 -26.34 11.82 24.87
N LEU A 1104 -25.55 12.45 23.99
CA LEU A 1104 -24.32 11.83 23.47
C LEU A 1104 -23.33 11.52 24.57
N VAL A 1105 -23.15 12.42 25.55
CA VAL A 1105 -22.31 12.15 26.71
C VAL A 1105 -22.83 10.93 27.48
N GLY A 1106 -24.13 10.88 27.76
CA GLY A 1106 -24.76 9.78 28.49
C GLY A 1106 -24.70 8.44 27.76
N VAL A 1107 -25.02 8.43 26.46
CA VAL A 1107 -25.07 7.22 25.63
C VAL A 1107 -23.69 6.68 25.33
N VAL A 1108 -22.70 7.55 25.06
CA VAL A 1108 -21.31 7.11 24.87
C VAL A 1108 -20.77 6.53 26.17
N LEU A 1109 -20.95 7.22 27.31
CA LEU A 1109 -20.54 6.72 28.62
C LEU A 1109 -21.18 5.35 28.92
N TRP A 1110 -22.49 5.23 28.70
CA TRP A 1110 -23.21 3.97 28.90
C TRP A 1110 -22.71 2.87 27.97
N GLY A 1111 -22.45 3.20 26.70
CA GLY A 1111 -21.85 2.29 25.73
C GLY A 1111 -20.50 1.77 26.19
N THR A 1112 -19.59 2.66 26.58
CA THR A 1112 -18.24 2.28 27.07
C THR A 1112 -18.32 1.41 28.33
N LEU A 1113 -19.23 1.74 29.26
CA LEU A 1113 -19.45 0.96 30.47
C LEU A 1113 -20.02 -0.43 30.18
N THR A 1114 -21.05 -0.50 29.33
CA THR A 1114 -21.68 -1.76 28.94
C THR A 1114 -20.69 -2.66 28.23
N GLY A 1115 -19.95 -2.13 27.25
CA GLY A 1115 -18.94 -2.88 26.52
C GLY A 1115 -17.80 -3.37 27.40
N SER A 1116 -17.37 -2.58 28.39
CA SER A 1116 -16.29 -3.00 29.28
C SER A 1116 -16.73 -3.94 30.40
N LEU A 1117 -17.97 -3.88 30.89
CA LEU A 1117 -18.45 -4.68 32.01
C LEU A 1117 -19.08 -6.01 31.60
N LEU A 1118 -19.67 -6.09 30.41
CA LEU A 1118 -20.35 -7.28 29.93
C LEU A 1118 -19.43 -8.51 29.84
N PRO A 1119 -18.17 -8.42 29.36
CA PRO A 1119 -17.24 -9.55 29.38
C PRO A 1119 -16.96 -10.08 30.80
N PHE A 1120 -16.85 -9.21 31.81
CA PHE A 1120 -16.69 -9.62 33.21
C PHE A 1120 -17.93 -10.32 33.74
N LEU A 1121 -19.13 -9.84 33.37
CA LEU A 1121 -20.39 -10.45 33.77
C LEU A 1121 -20.52 -11.86 33.19
N LEU A 1122 -20.26 -12.03 31.89
CA LEU A 1122 -20.27 -13.35 31.24
C LEU A 1122 -19.28 -14.30 31.90
N ARG A 1123 -18.03 -13.86 32.12
CA ARG A 1123 -17.02 -14.68 32.78
C ARG A 1123 -17.42 -15.09 34.20
N ARG A 1124 -18.07 -14.20 34.95
CA ARG A 1124 -18.56 -14.49 36.30
C ARG A 1124 -19.71 -15.51 36.30
N LEU A 1125 -20.52 -15.53 35.25
CA LEU A 1125 -21.59 -16.49 35.03
C LEU A 1125 -21.11 -17.82 34.44
N GLY A 1126 -19.81 -17.95 34.12
CA GLY A 1126 -19.22 -19.15 33.54
C GLY A 1126 -19.31 -19.23 32.02
N PHE A 1127 -19.74 -18.15 31.34
CA PHE A 1127 -19.72 -18.06 29.88
C PHE A 1127 -18.37 -17.52 29.38
N ASP A 1128 -18.07 -17.81 28.12
CA ASP A 1128 -16.93 -17.24 27.42
C ASP A 1128 -17.10 -15.71 27.24
N PRO A 1129 -16.14 -14.89 27.70
CA PRO A 1129 -16.11 -13.45 27.44
C PRO A 1129 -16.22 -13.06 25.96
N ALA A 1130 -15.66 -13.86 25.04
CA ALA A 1130 -15.70 -13.57 23.61
C ALA A 1130 -17.13 -13.62 23.03
N ALA A 1131 -18.07 -14.26 23.74
CA ALA A 1131 -19.49 -14.22 23.42
C ALA A 1131 -20.12 -12.82 23.62
N SER A 1132 -19.46 -11.90 24.34
CA SER A 1132 -19.81 -10.46 24.38
C SER A 1132 -19.43 -9.77 23.07
N SER A 1133 -19.93 -10.31 21.95
CA SER A 1133 -19.60 -9.85 20.61
C SER A 1133 -19.90 -8.36 20.44
N ALA A 1134 -19.09 -7.69 19.62
CA ALA A 1134 -19.29 -6.27 19.35
C ALA A 1134 -20.73 -5.95 18.87
N PRO A 1135 -21.36 -6.74 17.98
CA PRO A 1135 -22.76 -6.55 17.60
C PRO A 1135 -23.75 -6.69 18.76
N PHE A 1136 -23.54 -7.63 19.70
CA PHE A 1136 -24.44 -7.80 20.85
C PHE A 1136 -24.42 -6.59 21.78
N VAL A 1137 -23.22 -6.05 22.05
CA VAL A 1137 -23.06 -4.81 22.81
C VAL A 1137 -23.75 -3.65 22.10
N ALA A 1138 -23.61 -3.55 20.77
CA ALA A 1138 -24.28 -2.52 19.99
C ALA A 1138 -25.81 -2.59 20.16
N THR A 1139 -26.45 -3.73 19.92
CA THR A 1139 -27.90 -3.89 20.08
C THR A 1139 -28.41 -3.52 21.49
N LEU A 1140 -27.68 -3.89 22.55
CA LEU A 1140 -28.05 -3.50 23.91
C LEU A 1140 -27.96 -1.98 24.13
N VAL A 1141 -26.92 -1.36 23.58
CA VAL A 1141 -26.71 0.09 23.64
C VAL A 1141 -27.69 0.84 22.74
N ASP A 1142 -28.19 0.22 21.68
CA ASP A 1142 -29.17 0.82 20.78
C ASP A 1142 -30.52 0.99 21.49
N VAL A 1143 -30.98 -0.04 22.19
CA VAL A 1143 -32.20 -0.01 23.02
C VAL A 1143 -32.06 0.98 24.17
N THR A 1144 -31.00 0.86 24.96
CA THR A 1144 -30.80 1.70 26.14
C THR A 1144 -30.43 3.15 25.78
N GLY A 1145 -29.75 3.35 24.65
CA GLY A 1145 -29.38 4.66 24.13
C GLY A 1145 -30.59 5.49 23.71
N LEU A 1146 -31.61 4.84 23.12
CA LEU A 1146 -32.91 5.46 22.85
C LEU A 1146 -33.59 5.92 24.14
N VAL A 1147 -33.62 5.05 25.15
CA VAL A 1147 -34.22 5.38 26.46
C VAL A 1147 -33.51 6.57 27.10
N ILE A 1148 -32.17 6.59 27.10
CA ILE A 1148 -31.37 7.71 27.61
C ILE A 1148 -31.70 8.98 26.84
N TYR A 1149 -31.68 8.92 25.51
CA TYR A 1149 -31.92 10.08 24.63
C TYR A 1149 -33.27 10.73 24.87
N PHE A 1150 -34.34 9.94 24.82
CA PHE A 1150 -35.69 10.48 25.01
C PHE A 1150 -35.94 10.90 26.46
N SER A 1151 -35.35 10.22 27.45
CA SER A 1151 -35.43 10.66 28.85
C SER A 1151 -34.75 12.02 29.07
N VAL A 1152 -33.56 12.23 28.50
CA VAL A 1152 -32.87 13.52 28.53
C VAL A 1152 -33.68 14.59 27.79
N GLY A 1153 -34.27 14.22 26.64
CA GLY A 1153 -35.20 15.08 25.91
C GLY A 1153 -36.37 15.53 26.75
N ILE A 1154 -37.06 14.61 27.44
CA ILE A 1154 -38.16 14.93 28.36
C ILE A 1154 -37.68 15.89 29.44
N VAL A 1155 -36.53 15.64 30.07
CA VAL A 1155 -36.04 16.50 31.16
C VAL A 1155 -35.74 17.93 30.68
N ILE A 1156 -35.12 18.08 29.51
CA ILE A 1156 -34.66 19.38 29.01
C ILE A 1156 -35.78 20.16 28.30
N LEU A 1157 -36.69 19.46 27.62
CA LEU A 1157 -37.70 20.08 26.75
C LEU A 1157 -39.08 20.22 27.41
N ARG A 1158 -39.27 19.70 28.63
CA ARG A 1158 -40.54 19.79 29.37
C ARG A 1158 -41.04 21.23 29.48
N GLY A 1159 -42.28 21.46 29.07
CA GLY A 1159 -42.92 22.79 29.12
C GLY A 1159 -42.49 23.73 27.99
N THR A 1160 -41.76 23.23 27.00
CA THR A 1160 -41.43 23.97 25.76
C THR A 1160 -41.86 23.19 24.52
N LEU A 1161 -41.09 22.17 24.11
CA LEU A 1161 -41.41 21.27 23.00
C LEU A 1161 -42.06 19.96 23.44
N LEU A 1162 -41.97 19.57 24.73
CA LEU A 1162 -42.54 18.33 25.30
C LEU A 1162 -43.51 18.57 26.46
#